data_AF-A0A817EGL7-F1
#
_entry.id   AF-A0A817EGL7-F1
#
_cell.length_a   1.000
_cell.length_b   1.000
_cell.length_c   1.000
_cell.angle_alpha   90.00
_cell.angle_beta   90.00
_cell.angle_gamma   90.00
#
_symmetry.space_group_name_H-M   'P 1'
#
loop_
_entity.id
_entity.type
_entity.pdbx_description
1 polymer ?
#
loop_
_entity_poly.entity_id
_entity_poly.type
_entity_poly.pdbx_seq_one_letter_code
_entity_poly.pdbx_strand_id
1 'polypeptide(L)'
;MSDFLAANNPCGQNLLQLVATGNAIIAELLRLADFIPPLFKVINIRDAGKYADIIFDFSYFSKQEYYDDLINGRADLQDVDDEFRENNLTLLTRFYQAFESVHKYGIEFNRYIEDLTNGTYLQQTVENVIANEAGKQLMTEAVYLFGVMLIILDLKYDGAARERMIVAYFRYSGKRNALDSNIDEVGKLLARNDGFSLQPYKRPLGYPENYFRRIGFREDVIGIIIGRLRSDDIYNQKKAYTELEHQTAAYATQAAMLYVLLYFYPDVLHNKQAIMREIVDKHFADNWVINLYMGMTVNLIDAWEPYKAAKAALNNTLDLQAVKSRCQMIHDKIGKLNKQVEQYLIEGVLIEEYVLKNISTLLKFMKECNICLRWIILHTSELPIGADINKRCKQMLQLVINESQYNPSEVFKLLLNTAQFEFNLKEIVSLLLTEKHDRWIANRKEAVERLIELADVFSGTMPLTRVEKNDNLQTWFRTMAKRIESLDFEDWTSAGRQTNQIMTALDEVQQFHELDTNMQVKQFLNDNKRLLSTMILLNNVQESTISIMDLVADLSYAWIIIDSFTGVMQEGIKRSPSLVTKLRATFLKLSSALDLPLVRINQVGSNDLMVVSHYYSGELVAYVRKVLQIIPETMFSMLASIVYLQTNILRELPLRAEKDKLREYAQLDERYQVAKLTHDISIFTESMLMMKTTLVGIIKLDPKRVLEDGIRKELVKQVATALHNGLTFNPRAKIV
;
A
#
# COMPACT_ATOMS: atom_id res chain seq x y z
N MET A 1 12.29 -31.37 10.12
CA MET A 1 10.97 -31.09 10.72
C MET A 1 10.01 -30.84 9.59
N SER A 2 8.82 -31.43 9.62
CA SER A 2 7.76 -31.12 8.65
C SER A 2 7.49 -29.61 8.64
N ASP A 3 7.20 -29.07 7.46
CA ASP A 3 6.79 -27.66 7.31
C ASP A 3 5.65 -27.35 8.29
N PHE A 4 5.79 -26.27 9.06
CA PHE A 4 4.80 -25.91 10.09
C PHE A 4 3.45 -25.61 9.46
N LEU A 5 3.44 -25.08 8.23
CA LEU A 5 2.24 -24.77 7.47
C LEU A 5 1.81 -25.91 6.53
N ALA A 6 2.36 -27.11 6.69
CA ALA A 6 1.89 -28.26 5.92
C ALA A 6 0.43 -28.60 6.28
N ALA A 7 -0.33 -29.09 5.29
CA ALA A 7 -1.74 -29.45 5.47
C ALA A 7 -1.97 -30.54 6.54
N ASN A 8 -0.95 -31.35 6.83
CA ASN A 8 -0.99 -32.40 7.84
C ASN A 8 -0.60 -31.91 9.26
N ASN A 9 -0.27 -30.63 9.44
CA ASN A 9 0.01 -30.04 10.74
C ASN A 9 -1.18 -29.21 11.26
N PRO A 10 -2.11 -29.81 12.03
CA PRO A 10 -3.31 -29.10 12.50
C PRO A 10 -2.99 -27.90 13.39
N CYS A 11 -1.86 -27.92 14.12
CA CYS A 11 -1.42 -26.79 14.93
C CYS A 11 -1.14 -25.56 14.08
N GLY A 12 -0.34 -25.71 13.02
CA GLY A 12 -0.03 -24.61 12.11
C GLY A 12 -1.23 -24.16 11.28
N GLN A 13 -2.05 -25.09 10.81
CA GLN A 13 -3.26 -24.77 10.04
C GLN A 13 -4.30 -24.00 10.85
N ASN A 14 -4.55 -24.39 12.11
CA ASN A 14 -5.51 -23.69 12.97
C ASN A 14 -5.07 -22.25 13.25
N LEU A 15 -3.78 -22.03 13.51
CA LEU A 15 -3.23 -20.69 13.72
C LEU A 15 -3.27 -19.85 12.43
N LEU A 16 -2.94 -20.45 11.28
CA LEU A 16 -3.01 -19.78 9.98
C LEU A 16 -4.46 -19.39 9.62
N GLN A 17 -5.42 -20.29 9.85
CA GLN A 17 -6.85 -20.04 9.68
C GLN A 17 -7.33 -18.90 10.58
N LEU A 18 -6.89 -18.85 11.84
CA LEU A 18 -7.21 -17.76 12.75
C LEU A 18 -6.73 -16.42 12.18
N VAL A 19 -5.47 -16.31 11.79
CA VAL A 19 -4.90 -15.07 11.20
C VAL A 19 -5.61 -14.67 9.90
N ALA A 20 -5.95 -15.62 9.04
CA ALA A 20 -6.73 -15.37 7.83
C ALA A 20 -8.11 -14.80 8.16
N THR A 21 -8.80 -15.41 9.13
CA THR A 21 -10.11 -14.94 9.63
C THR A 21 -10.00 -13.53 10.20
N GLY A 22 -8.89 -13.21 10.87
CA GLY A 22 -8.66 -11.87 11.41
C GLY A 22 -8.59 -10.78 10.35
N ASN A 23 -7.90 -11.05 9.23
CA ASN A 23 -7.87 -10.12 8.10
C ASN A 23 -9.26 -9.96 7.45
N ALA A 24 -10.04 -11.03 7.36
CA ALA A 24 -11.41 -10.98 6.84
C ALA A 24 -12.34 -10.15 7.74
N ILE A 25 -12.25 -10.31 9.07
CA ILE A 25 -13.01 -9.52 10.04
C ILE A 25 -12.67 -8.03 9.92
N ILE A 26 -11.38 -7.68 9.83
CA ILE A 26 -10.96 -6.28 9.66
C ILE A 26 -11.55 -5.68 8.37
N ALA A 27 -11.48 -6.40 7.25
CA ALA A 27 -12.04 -5.95 5.99
C ALA A 27 -13.56 -5.73 6.09
N GLU A 28 -14.29 -6.64 6.75
CA GLU A 28 -15.73 -6.50 6.97
C GLU A 28 -16.07 -5.31 7.89
N LEU A 29 -15.30 -5.10 8.96
CA LEU A 29 -15.47 -3.93 9.84
C LEU A 29 -15.22 -2.62 9.09
N LEU A 30 -14.20 -2.55 8.24
CA LEU A 30 -13.92 -1.35 7.46
C LEU A 30 -15.01 -1.12 6.41
N ARG A 31 -15.47 -2.17 5.74
CA ARG A 31 -16.58 -2.12 4.78
C ARG A 31 -17.87 -1.63 5.41
N LEU A 32 -18.25 -2.18 6.55
CA LEU A 32 -19.49 -1.84 7.24
C LEU A 32 -19.47 -0.43 7.85
N ALA A 33 -18.31 0.13 8.15
CA ALA A 33 -18.18 1.47 8.73
C ALA A 33 -18.81 2.57 7.84
N ASP A 34 -18.73 2.41 6.52
CA ASP A 34 -19.29 3.35 5.56
C ASP A 34 -20.82 3.25 5.45
N PHE A 35 -21.41 2.14 5.90
CA PHE A 35 -22.85 1.88 5.86
C PHE A 35 -23.56 2.15 7.19
N ILE A 36 -22.88 2.67 8.22
CA ILE A 36 -23.52 3.01 9.50
C ILE A 36 -24.58 4.09 9.26
N PRO A 37 -25.88 3.80 9.50
CA PRO A 37 -26.95 4.75 9.25
C PRO A 37 -26.76 6.06 10.06
N PRO A 38 -26.98 7.25 9.46
CA PRO A 38 -26.77 8.53 10.13
C PRO A 38 -27.53 8.67 11.46
N LEU A 39 -28.72 8.07 11.57
CA LEU A 39 -29.54 8.06 12.78
C LEU A 39 -28.83 7.46 14.01
N PHE A 40 -27.87 6.54 13.82
CA PHE A 40 -27.09 5.98 14.93
C PHE A 40 -25.91 6.87 15.33
N LYS A 41 -25.42 7.72 14.41
CA LYS A 41 -24.27 8.63 14.63
C LYS A 41 -24.65 9.90 15.40
N VAL A 42 -25.94 10.14 15.64
CA VAL A 42 -26.42 11.36 16.27
C VAL A 42 -25.99 11.43 17.73
N ILE A 43 -25.40 12.55 18.16
CA ILE A 43 -24.96 12.75 19.56
C ILE A 43 -26.17 12.76 20.49
N ASN A 44 -27.22 13.50 20.13
CA ASN A 44 -28.47 13.56 20.88
C ASN A 44 -29.56 12.77 20.16
N ILE A 45 -30.09 11.71 20.79
CA ILE A 45 -31.10 10.82 20.20
C ILE A 45 -32.35 11.60 19.74
N ARG A 46 -32.65 12.75 20.34
CA ARG A 46 -33.75 13.62 19.91
C ARG A 46 -33.60 14.15 18.47
N ASP A 47 -32.38 14.24 17.95
CA ASP A 47 -32.15 14.68 16.57
C ASP A 47 -32.22 13.50 15.58
N ALA A 48 -32.55 12.28 16.04
CA ALA A 48 -32.85 11.13 15.18
C ALA A 48 -34.23 11.22 14.51
N GLY A 49 -34.93 12.34 14.67
CA GLY A 49 -36.21 12.63 14.01
C GLY A 49 -37.30 11.66 14.43
N LYS A 50 -38.00 11.07 13.46
CA LYS A 50 -39.14 10.17 13.72
C LYS A 50 -38.78 8.90 14.50
N TYR A 51 -37.50 8.53 14.56
CA TYR A 51 -37.04 7.31 15.25
C TYR A 51 -36.50 7.57 16.67
N ALA A 52 -36.53 8.81 17.16
CA ALA A 52 -35.95 9.19 18.44
C ALA A 52 -36.53 8.40 19.63
N ASP A 53 -37.82 8.06 19.58
CA ASP A 53 -38.54 7.40 20.67
C ASP A 53 -38.41 5.86 20.65
N ILE A 54 -37.80 5.28 19.61
CA ILE A 54 -37.64 3.81 19.45
C ILE A 54 -36.18 3.33 19.48
N ILE A 55 -35.21 4.25 19.40
CA ILE A 55 -33.77 3.94 19.45
C ILE A 55 -33.28 4.11 20.88
N PHE A 56 -32.80 3.02 21.47
CA PHE A 56 -32.31 2.99 22.84
C PHE A 56 -30.85 2.55 22.89
N ASP A 57 -30.13 2.98 23.91
CA ASP A 57 -28.78 2.48 24.25
C ASP A 57 -28.86 1.35 25.29
N PHE A 58 -27.73 0.96 25.88
CA PHE A 58 -27.68 -0.14 26.85
C PHE A 58 -28.54 0.07 28.10
N SER A 59 -29.05 1.29 28.36
CA SER A 59 -30.07 1.51 29.40
C SER A 59 -31.36 0.71 29.18
N TYR A 60 -31.65 0.30 27.93
CA TYR A 60 -32.77 -0.58 27.60
C TYR A 60 -32.73 -1.89 28.40
N PHE A 61 -31.57 -2.53 28.52
CA PHE A 61 -31.44 -3.81 29.20
C PHE A 61 -31.79 -3.74 30.70
N SER A 62 -31.63 -2.56 31.32
CA SER A 62 -32.00 -2.33 32.73
C SER A 62 -33.48 -2.00 32.93
N LYS A 63 -34.21 -1.59 31.88
CA LYS A 63 -35.59 -1.08 31.96
C LYS A 63 -36.46 -1.57 30.80
N GLN A 64 -36.33 -2.85 30.43
CA GLN A 64 -36.99 -3.41 29.25
C GLN A 64 -38.51 -3.20 29.26
N GLU A 65 -39.18 -3.53 30.36
CA GLU A 65 -40.64 -3.40 30.51
C GLU A 65 -41.12 -1.96 30.25
N TYR A 66 -40.42 -0.96 30.79
CA TYR A 66 -40.77 0.45 30.59
C TYR A 66 -40.74 0.87 29.11
N TYR A 67 -39.69 0.46 28.38
CA TYR A 67 -39.54 0.83 26.97
C TYR A 67 -40.49 0.04 26.06
N ASP A 68 -40.68 -1.25 26.36
CA ASP A 68 -41.62 -2.09 25.61
C ASP A 68 -43.07 -1.58 25.81
N ASP A 69 -43.46 -1.20 27.03
CA ASP A 69 -44.77 -0.60 27.32
C ASP A 69 -44.96 0.78 26.67
N LEU A 70 -43.89 1.59 26.59
CA LEU A 70 -43.94 2.89 25.92
C LEU A 70 -44.28 2.75 24.43
N ILE A 71 -43.69 1.77 23.76
CA ILE A 71 -43.94 1.50 22.34
C ILE A 71 -45.31 0.83 22.18
N ASN A 72 -45.63 -0.17 23.01
CA ASN A 72 -46.91 -0.88 22.91
C ASN A 72 -48.13 -0.02 23.27
N GLY A 73 -47.95 1.01 24.08
CA GLY A 73 -49.01 1.94 24.48
C GLY A 73 -49.39 2.96 23.41
N ARG A 74 -48.65 3.04 22.29
CA ARG A 74 -48.79 4.07 21.25
C ARG A 74 -48.77 3.47 19.85
N ALA A 75 -49.92 3.43 19.18
CA ALA A 75 -50.06 2.85 17.84
C ALA A 75 -49.14 3.54 16.81
N ASP A 76 -48.94 4.85 16.92
CA ASP A 76 -48.02 5.63 16.10
C ASP A 76 -46.55 5.19 16.26
N LEU A 77 -46.13 4.81 17.47
CA LEU A 77 -44.78 4.28 17.70
C LEU A 77 -44.64 2.85 17.22
N GLN A 78 -45.69 2.03 17.31
CA GLN A 78 -45.68 0.65 16.76
C GLN A 78 -45.49 0.66 15.25
N ASP A 79 -46.24 1.50 14.52
CA ASP A 79 -46.10 1.62 13.06
C ASP A 79 -44.67 2.03 12.67
N VAL A 80 -44.06 2.96 13.43
CA VAL A 80 -42.69 3.42 13.18
C VAL A 80 -41.64 2.37 13.57
N ASP A 81 -41.88 1.59 14.62
CA ASP A 81 -41.00 0.49 15.08
C ASP A 81 -41.00 -0.66 14.06
N ASP A 82 -42.16 -1.03 13.52
CA ASP A 82 -42.31 -2.03 12.46
C ASP A 82 -41.68 -1.54 11.14
N GLU A 83 -41.92 -0.30 10.73
CA GLU A 83 -41.25 0.31 9.56
C GLU A 83 -39.72 0.29 9.74
N PHE A 84 -39.23 0.63 10.93
CA PHE A 84 -37.80 0.63 11.21
C PHE A 84 -37.21 -0.79 11.13
N ARG A 85 -37.90 -1.76 11.71
CA ARG A 85 -37.51 -3.17 11.71
C ARG A 85 -37.38 -3.72 10.30
N GLU A 86 -38.40 -3.55 9.47
CA GLU A 86 -38.42 -4.07 8.09
C GLU A 86 -37.26 -3.49 7.26
N ASN A 87 -36.98 -2.20 7.43
CA ASN A 87 -35.95 -1.51 6.67
C ASN A 87 -34.51 -1.78 7.13
N ASN A 88 -34.29 -2.04 8.43
CA ASN A 88 -32.94 -2.05 9.00
C ASN A 88 -32.47 -3.40 9.56
N LEU A 89 -33.36 -4.38 9.78
CA LEU A 89 -32.99 -5.64 10.45
C LEU A 89 -31.88 -6.41 9.71
N THR A 90 -31.91 -6.44 8.38
CA THR A 90 -30.88 -7.15 7.58
C THR A 90 -29.50 -6.52 7.75
N LEU A 91 -29.43 -5.19 7.76
CA LEU A 91 -28.20 -4.44 7.99
C LEU A 91 -27.71 -4.58 9.43
N LEU A 92 -28.61 -4.46 10.42
CA LEU A 92 -28.31 -4.65 11.84
C LEU A 92 -27.77 -6.06 12.14
N THR A 93 -28.32 -7.07 11.47
CA THR A 93 -27.84 -8.45 11.58
C THR A 93 -26.39 -8.57 11.11
N ARG A 94 -26.02 -7.93 9.99
CA ARG A 94 -24.64 -7.92 9.50
C ARG A 94 -23.69 -7.22 10.47
N PHE A 95 -24.08 -6.07 11.02
CA PHE A 95 -23.29 -5.38 12.03
C PHE A 95 -23.07 -6.24 13.28
N TYR A 96 -24.14 -6.86 13.79
CA TYR A 96 -24.03 -7.74 14.94
C TYR A 96 -23.13 -8.95 14.67
N GLN A 97 -23.25 -9.59 13.50
CA GLN A 97 -22.38 -10.71 13.12
C GLN A 97 -20.90 -10.31 13.05
N ALA A 98 -20.59 -9.10 12.54
CA ALA A 98 -19.23 -8.58 12.52
C ALA A 98 -18.70 -8.36 13.95
N PHE A 99 -19.51 -7.75 14.82
CA PHE A 99 -19.18 -7.55 16.24
C PHE A 99 -18.97 -8.86 17.00
N GLU A 100 -19.85 -9.84 16.76
CA GLU A 100 -19.72 -11.17 17.34
C GLU A 100 -18.46 -11.89 16.84
N SER A 101 -18.09 -11.70 15.58
CA SER A 101 -16.87 -12.30 15.00
C SER A 101 -15.61 -11.78 15.69
N VAL A 102 -15.56 -10.48 16.07
CA VAL A 102 -14.44 -9.93 16.86
C VAL A 102 -14.34 -10.60 18.22
N HIS A 103 -15.46 -10.77 18.92
CA HIS A 103 -15.48 -11.46 20.21
C HIS A 103 -15.02 -12.92 20.06
N LYS A 104 -15.61 -13.65 19.10
CA LYS A 104 -15.25 -15.05 18.80
C LYS A 104 -13.77 -15.21 18.50
N TYR A 105 -13.19 -14.32 17.69
CA TYR A 105 -11.76 -14.35 17.37
C TYR A 105 -10.87 -14.34 18.63
N GLY A 106 -11.15 -13.45 19.58
CA GLY A 106 -10.38 -13.36 20.83
C GLY A 106 -10.50 -14.62 21.69
N ILE A 107 -11.70 -15.19 21.77
CA ILE A 107 -11.95 -16.47 22.47
C ILE A 107 -11.24 -17.64 21.77
N GLU A 108 -11.28 -17.71 20.44
CA GLU A 108 -10.62 -18.76 19.67
C GLU A 108 -9.10 -18.72 19.81
N PHE A 109 -8.51 -17.54 19.88
CA PHE A 109 -7.08 -17.41 20.19
C PHE A 109 -6.76 -17.96 21.58
N ASN A 110 -7.53 -17.58 22.60
CA ASN A 110 -7.34 -18.12 23.95
C ASN A 110 -7.48 -19.64 24.00
N ARG A 111 -8.50 -20.19 23.34
CA ARG A 111 -8.67 -21.65 23.19
C ARG A 111 -7.47 -22.31 22.51
N TYR A 112 -6.94 -21.70 21.44
CA TYR A 112 -5.74 -22.21 20.77
C TYR A 112 -4.51 -22.26 21.71
N ILE A 113 -4.33 -21.25 22.55
CA ILE A 113 -3.28 -21.23 23.57
C ILE A 113 -3.51 -22.30 24.65
N GLU A 114 -4.75 -22.49 25.08
CA GLU A 114 -5.13 -23.55 26.02
C GLU A 114 -4.85 -24.94 25.42
N ASP A 115 -5.21 -25.18 24.16
CA ASP A 115 -4.94 -26.42 23.45
C ASP A 115 -3.44 -26.73 23.35
N LEU A 116 -2.60 -25.71 23.11
CA LEU A 116 -1.14 -25.85 23.13
C LEU A 116 -0.62 -26.16 24.54
N THR A 117 -1.23 -25.61 25.58
CA THR A 117 -0.81 -25.80 26.97
C THR A 117 -1.24 -27.17 27.49
N ASN A 118 -2.42 -27.65 27.06
CA ASN A 118 -2.99 -28.95 27.43
C ASN A 118 -2.41 -30.11 26.61
N GLY A 119 -1.57 -29.82 25.60
CA GLY A 119 -0.94 -30.82 24.76
C GLY A 119 -1.86 -31.45 23.72
N THR A 120 -2.95 -30.77 23.33
CA THR A 120 -3.90 -31.22 22.29
C THR A 120 -3.19 -31.47 20.97
N TYR A 121 -2.25 -30.60 20.61
CA TYR A 121 -1.37 -30.75 19.46
C TYR A 121 -0.11 -31.51 19.87
N LEU A 122 -0.17 -32.85 19.85
CA LEU A 122 0.95 -33.75 20.19
C LEU A 122 2.32 -33.18 19.77
N GLN A 123 3.27 -33.05 20.72
CA GLN A 123 4.64 -32.52 20.52
C GLN A 123 4.76 -31.02 20.19
N GLN A 124 3.66 -30.26 20.09
CA GLN A 124 3.67 -28.81 19.92
C GLN A 124 3.34 -28.11 21.24
N THR A 125 4.24 -27.24 21.69
CA THR A 125 4.03 -26.32 22.82
C THR A 125 4.13 -24.88 22.31
N VAL A 126 3.77 -23.92 23.17
CA VAL A 126 3.92 -22.49 22.85
C VAL A 126 5.37 -22.16 22.49
N GLU A 127 6.35 -22.73 23.20
CA GLU A 127 7.77 -22.53 22.94
C GLU A 127 8.19 -23.09 21.58
N ASN A 128 7.69 -24.27 21.18
CA ASN A 128 7.99 -24.88 19.89
C ASN A 128 7.42 -24.05 18.73
N VAL A 129 6.18 -23.56 18.88
CA VAL A 129 5.54 -22.69 17.88
C VAL A 129 6.31 -21.38 17.74
N ILE A 130 6.75 -20.77 18.84
CA ILE A 130 7.52 -19.53 18.84
C ILE A 130 8.97 -19.72 18.34
N ALA A 131 9.54 -20.92 18.49
CA ALA A 131 10.84 -21.25 17.92
C ALA A 131 10.78 -21.41 16.39
N ASN A 132 9.61 -21.76 15.83
CA ASN A 132 9.40 -21.89 14.40
C ASN A 132 9.28 -20.52 13.70
N GLU A 133 9.84 -20.37 12.49
CA GLU A 133 9.79 -19.11 11.74
C GLU A 133 8.37 -18.67 11.34
N ALA A 134 7.55 -19.59 10.85
CA ALA A 134 6.17 -19.29 10.50
C ALA A 134 5.30 -19.15 11.76
N GLY A 135 5.51 -20.02 12.75
CA GLY A 135 4.78 -20.00 14.02
C GLY A 135 4.91 -18.67 14.77
N LYS A 136 6.12 -18.13 14.91
CA LYS A 136 6.33 -16.83 15.60
C LYS A 136 5.71 -15.65 14.85
N GLN A 137 5.71 -15.68 13.51
CA GLN A 137 5.03 -14.66 12.70
C GLN A 137 3.53 -14.71 12.95
N LEU A 138 2.90 -15.88 12.78
CA LEU A 138 1.46 -16.03 12.93
C LEU A 138 0.97 -15.78 14.36
N MET A 139 1.71 -16.19 15.40
CA MET A 139 1.39 -15.88 16.79
C MET A 139 1.38 -14.36 17.03
N THR A 140 2.34 -13.66 16.44
CA THR A 140 2.43 -12.19 16.55
C THR A 140 1.30 -11.52 15.79
N GLU A 141 1.07 -11.94 14.54
CA GLU A 141 -0.02 -11.44 13.69
C GLU A 141 -1.38 -11.67 14.35
N ALA A 142 -1.61 -12.82 14.98
CA ALA A 142 -2.89 -13.15 15.61
C ALA A 142 -3.29 -12.15 16.71
N VAL A 143 -2.35 -11.83 17.62
CA VAL A 143 -2.56 -10.86 18.70
C VAL A 143 -2.68 -9.44 18.15
N TYR A 144 -1.82 -9.10 17.19
CA TYR A 144 -1.82 -7.78 16.56
C TYR A 144 -3.14 -7.49 15.84
N LEU A 145 -3.66 -8.44 15.04
CA LEU A 145 -4.91 -8.28 14.31
C LEU A 145 -6.10 -8.07 15.27
N PHE A 146 -6.15 -8.79 16.39
CA PHE A 146 -7.17 -8.55 17.41
C PHE A 146 -7.11 -7.12 17.97
N GLY A 147 -5.92 -6.64 18.33
CA GLY A 147 -5.75 -5.26 18.80
C GLY A 147 -6.12 -4.23 17.72
N VAL A 148 -5.83 -4.51 16.44
CA VAL A 148 -6.27 -3.65 15.32
C VAL A 148 -7.81 -3.66 15.19
N MET A 149 -8.49 -4.80 15.33
CA MET A 149 -9.96 -4.85 15.34
C MET A 149 -10.54 -3.96 16.44
N LEU A 150 -10.00 -4.05 17.66
CA LEU A 150 -10.42 -3.22 18.79
C LEU A 150 -10.25 -1.72 18.48
N ILE A 151 -9.09 -1.33 17.94
CA ILE A 151 -8.81 0.05 17.53
C ILE A 151 -9.75 0.52 16.41
N ILE A 152 -10.02 -0.31 15.40
CA ILE A 152 -10.95 0.01 14.31
C ILE A 152 -12.36 0.21 14.85
N LEU A 153 -12.82 -0.65 15.76
CA LEU A 153 -14.11 -0.50 16.41
C LEU A 153 -14.23 0.88 17.08
N ASP A 154 -13.24 1.30 17.86
CA ASP A 154 -13.30 2.62 18.52
C ASP A 154 -13.14 3.80 17.56
N LEU A 155 -12.38 3.65 16.47
CA LEU A 155 -12.15 4.72 15.50
C LEU A 155 -13.28 4.92 14.49
N LYS A 156 -13.99 3.83 14.14
CA LYS A 156 -15.01 3.84 13.07
C LYS A 156 -16.43 3.67 13.61
N TYR A 157 -16.59 3.08 14.80
CA TYR A 157 -17.88 2.80 15.41
C TYR A 157 -17.99 3.49 16.76
N ASP A 158 -18.58 4.69 16.77
CA ASP A 158 -18.79 5.43 18.02
C ASP A 158 -19.48 4.55 19.08
N GLY A 159 -19.05 4.66 20.34
CA GLY A 159 -19.56 3.83 21.42
C GLY A 159 -21.08 3.89 21.56
N ALA A 160 -21.68 5.08 21.45
CA ALA A 160 -23.13 5.21 21.51
C ALA A 160 -23.82 4.57 20.30
N ALA A 161 -23.22 4.66 19.11
CA ALA A 161 -23.73 4.00 17.92
C ALA A 161 -23.70 2.48 18.05
N ARG A 162 -22.59 1.90 18.55
CA ARG A 162 -22.47 0.45 18.82
C ARG A 162 -23.56 -0.03 19.77
N GLU A 163 -23.73 0.65 20.91
CA GLU A 163 -24.74 0.28 21.90
C GLU A 163 -26.15 0.27 21.30
N ARG A 164 -26.51 1.35 20.58
CA ARG A 164 -27.83 1.48 19.95
C ARG A 164 -28.08 0.43 18.89
N MET A 165 -27.08 0.08 18.10
CA MET A 165 -27.20 -0.93 17.04
C MET A 165 -27.37 -2.34 17.64
N ILE A 166 -26.66 -2.65 18.71
CA ILE A 166 -26.79 -3.93 19.44
C ILE A 166 -28.18 -4.04 20.07
N VAL A 167 -28.68 -2.97 20.68
CA VAL A 167 -30.02 -2.94 21.29
C VAL A 167 -31.11 -3.06 20.23
N ALA A 168 -30.99 -2.33 19.12
CA ALA A 168 -31.92 -2.45 18.00
C ALA A 168 -31.93 -3.89 17.44
N TYR A 169 -30.76 -4.49 17.24
CA TYR A 169 -30.67 -5.89 16.82
C TYR A 169 -31.32 -6.85 17.83
N PHE A 170 -31.07 -6.68 19.13
CA PHE A 170 -31.66 -7.50 20.19
C PHE A 170 -33.19 -7.42 20.17
N ARG A 171 -33.75 -6.21 20.05
CA ARG A 171 -35.21 -5.99 20.00
C ARG A 171 -35.86 -6.70 18.80
N TYR A 172 -35.24 -6.63 17.62
CA TYR A 172 -35.86 -7.05 16.37
C TYR A 172 -35.56 -8.48 15.90
N SER A 173 -34.45 -9.08 16.34
CA SER A 173 -34.05 -10.45 15.98
C SER A 173 -34.86 -11.54 16.70
N GLY A 174 -35.66 -11.15 17.69
CA GLY A 174 -36.52 -12.01 18.50
C GLY A 174 -35.76 -12.66 19.66
N LYS A 175 -36.39 -12.67 20.86
CA LYS A 175 -35.78 -13.16 22.12
C LYS A 175 -35.19 -14.59 22.03
N ARG A 176 -35.70 -15.46 21.14
CA ARG A 176 -35.16 -16.82 20.92
C ARG A 176 -33.82 -16.85 20.18
N ASN A 177 -33.64 -16.05 19.13
CA ASN A 177 -32.34 -15.96 18.43
C ASN A 177 -31.31 -15.19 19.28
N ALA A 178 -31.78 -14.30 20.14
CA ALA A 178 -30.94 -13.57 21.09
C ALA A 178 -30.35 -14.46 22.19
N LEU A 179 -31.09 -15.48 22.67
CA LEU A 179 -30.63 -16.42 23.71
C LEU A 179 -29.51 -17.36 23.23
N ASP A 180 -29.49 -17.71 21.95
CA ASP A 180 -28.44 -18.55 21.34
C ASP A 180 -27.21 -17.75 20.88
N SER A 181 -27.24 -16.41 21.02
CA SER A 181 -26.18 -15.52 20.54
C SER A 181 -25.40 -14.90 21.70
N ASN A 182 -24.13 -14.56 21.46
CA ASN A 182 -23.22 -14.05 22.50
C ASN A 182 -23.46 -12.57 22.87
N ILE A 183 -24.72 -12.09 22.87
CA ILE A 183 -25.06 -10.67 22.97
C ILE A 183 -24.51 -10.04 24.24
N ASP A 184 -24.59 -10.73 25.37
CA ASP A 184 -24.09 -10.21 26.65
C ASP A 184 -22.57 -10.00 26.63
N GLU A 185 -21.82 -10.97 26.09
CA GLU A 185 -20.36 -10.89 26.01
C GLU A 185 -19.89 -9.88 24.94
N VAL A 186 -20.58 -9.83 23.79
CA VAL A 186 -20.37 -8.80 22.76
C VAL A 186 -20.70 -7.42 23.32
N GLY A 187 -21.76 -7.30 24.11
CA GLY A 187 -22.15 -6.08 24.80
C GLY A 187 -21.08 -5.63 25.79
N LYS A 188 -20.55 -6.53 26.62
CA LYS A 188 -19.42 -6.24 27.53
C LYS A 188 -18.17 -5.78 26.77
N LEU A 189 -17.85 -6.43 25.65
CA LEU A 189 -16.73 -6.05 24.80
C LEU A 189 -16.91 -4.65 24.20
N LEU A 190 -18.12 -4.30 23.75
CA LEU A 190 -18.38 -3.08 22.99
C LEU A 190 -18.97 -1.92 23.79
N ALA A 191 -19.25 -2.11 25.07
CA ALA A 191 -19.82 -1.08 25.94
C ALA A 191 -18.95 0.19 25.98
N ARG A 192 -19.59 1.36 26.04
CA ARG A 192 -18.92 2.67 26.17
C ARG A 192 -18.34 2.92 27.58
N ASN A 193 -18.35 1.93 28.47
CA ASN A 193 -18.02 2.07 29.90
C ASN A 193 -16.67 2.73 30.19
N ASP A 194 -15.73 2.71 29.24
CA ASP A 194 -14.40 3.31 29.42
C ASP A 194 -14.48 4.85 29.35
N GLY A 195 -15.51 5.42 28.71
CA GLY A 195 -15.66 6.87 28.56
C GLY A 195 -14.82 7.49 27.44
N PHE A 196 -14.26 6.66 26.56
CA PHE A 196 -13.62 7.09 25.33
C PHE A 196 -14.66 7.64 24.35
N SER A 197 -14.34 8.77 23.72
CA SER A 197 -15.18 9.45 22.75
C SER A 197 -14.30 10.21 21.77
N LEU A 198 -14.67 10.21 20.49
CA LEU A 198 -13.99 11.00 19.46
C LEU A 198 -14.62 12.39 19.30
N GLN A 199 -15.91 12.55 19.61
CA GLN A 199 -16.64 13.81 19.46
C GLN A 199 -17.58 14.08 20.65
N PRO A 200 -17.19 14.94 21.61
CA PRO A 200 -15.88 15.58 21.74
C PRO A 200 -14.78 14.55 22.06
N TYR A 201 -13.54 14.83 21.64
CA TYR A 201 -12.41 13.94 21.94
C TYR A 201 -12.17 13.89 23.45
N LYS A 202 -12.21 12.68 24.01
CA LYS A 202 -11.94 12.43 25.42
C LYS A 202 -11.26 11.08 25.56
N ARG A 203 -10.01 11.11 26.04
CA ARG A 203 -9.25 9.92 26.41
C ARG A 203 -9.33 9.69 27.93
N PRO A 204 -10.00 8.63 28.40
CA PRO A 204 -10.14 8.34 29.82
C PRO A 204 -8.86 7.73 30.40
N LEU A 205 -8.76 7.73 31.74
CA LEU A 205 -7.64 7.10 32.45
C LEU A 205 -7.65 5.59 32.22
N GLY A 206 -6.47 5.01 31.96
CA GLY A 206 -6.32 3.58 31.69
C GLY A 206 -6.83 3.15 30.31
N TYR A 207 -6.94 4.06 29.34
CA TYR A 207 -7.22 3.73 27.94
C TYR A 207 -5.95 3.81 27.06
N PRO A 208 -5.70 2.84 26.17
CA PRO A 208 -6.60 1.73 25.78
C PRO A 208 -6.44 0.41 26.56
N GLU A 209 -5.55 0.33 27.55
CA GLU A 209 -5.24 -0.91 28.27
C GLU A 209 -6.47 -1.58 28.95
N ASN A 210 -7.39 -0.81 29.54
CA ASN A 210 -8.61 -1.36 30.14
C ASN A 210 -9.55 -1.95 29.08
N TYR A 211 -9.63 -1.31 27.92
CA TYR A 211 -10.44 -1.80 26.79
C TYR A 211 -9.85 -3.10 26.25
N PHE A 212 -8.52 -3.16 26.07
CA PHE A 212 -7.80 -4.35 25.63
C PHE A 212 -7.91 -5.52 26.63
N ARG A 213 -8.01 -5.22 27.94
CA ARG A 213 -8.17 -6.23 29.00
C ARG A 213 -9.54 -6.92 29.00
N ARG A 214 -10.55 -6.37 28.33
CA ARG A 214 -11.91 -6.98 28.28
C ARG A 214 -11.89 -8.41 27.73
N ILE A 215 -11.02 -8.67 26.75
CA ILE A 215 -10.63 -10.02 26.35
C ILE A 215 -9.11 -10.10 26.54
N GLY A 216 -8.72 -10.49 27.75
CA GLY A 216 -7.31 -10.66 28.11
C GLY A 216 -6.71 -11.89 27.44
N PHE A 217 -5.43 -11.78 27.08
CA PHE A 217 -4.58 -12.89 26.70
C PHE A 217 -3.61 -13.21 27.83
N ARG A 218 -3.12 -14.46 27.88
CA ARG A 218 -2.20 -14.91 28.93
C ARG A 218 -0.89 -14.09 28.88
N GLU A 219 -0.55 -13.41 29.98
CA GLU A 219 0.56 -12.44 30.02
C GLU A 219 1.94 -13.08 29.76
N ASP A 220 2.13 -14.35 30.12
CA ASP A 220 3.33 -15.13 29.84
C ASP A 220 3.57 -15.28 28.33
N VAL A 221 2.52 -15.61 27.56
CA VAL A 221 2.59 -15.76 26.09
C VAL A 221 2.88 -14.41 25.45
N ILE A 222 2.15 -13.36 25.84
CA ILE A 222 2.36 -12.01 25.31
C ILE A 222 3.79 -11.52 25.63
N GLY A 223 4.28 -11.79 26.85
CA GLY A 223 5.65 -11.49 27.26
C GLY A 223 6.69 -12.18 26.39
N ILE A 224 6.50 -13.46 26.04
CA ILE A 224 7.40 -14.19 25.14
C ILE A 224 7.36 -13.59 23.72
N ILE A 225 6.17 -13.29 23.19
CA ILE A 225 6.02 -12.69 21.85
C ILE A 225 6.70 -11.31 21.79
N ILE A 226 6.49 -10.45 22.79
CA ILE A 226 7.18 -9.16 22.91
C ILE A 226 8.70 -9.36 23.01
N GLY A 227 9.15 -10.36 23.76
CA GLY A 227 10.57 -10.74 23.85
C GLY A 227 11.17 -11.06 22.48
N ARG A 228 10.44 -11.81 21.64
CA ARG A 228 10.87 -12.14 20.27
C ARG A 228 10.87 -10.95 19.34
N LEU A 229 9.86 -10.08 19.40
CA LEU A 229 9.84 -8.83 18.63
C LEU A 229 11.00 -7.89 19.00
N ARG A 230 11.47 -7.96 20.25
CA ARG A 230 12.63 -7.21 20.71
C ARG A 230 13.94 -7.82 20.22
N SER A 231 14.13 -9.13 20.33
CA SER A 231 15.41 -9.76 19.98
C SER A 231 15.57 -10.01 18.47
N ASP A 232 14.51 -10.47 17.81
CA ASP A 232 14.59 -11.09 16.49
C ASP A 232 14.09 -10.14 15.38
N ASP A 233 14.48 -10.46 14.14
CA ASP A 233 13.87 -9.95 12.90
C ASP A 233 12.94 -11.07 12.39
N ILE A 234 11.68 -11.06 12.84
CA ILE A 234 10.75 -12.16 12.60
C ILE A 234 10.34 -12.30 11.13
N TYR A 235 10.51 -11.24 10.33
CA TYR A 235 10.25 -11.24 8.89
C TYR A 235 11.53 -11.31 8.04
N ASN A 236 12.71 -11.42 8.66
CA ASN A 236 14.02 -11.45 7.98
C ASN A 236 14.25 -10.26 7.01
N GLN A 237 13.62 -9.10 7.27
CA GLN A 237 13.64 -7.93 6.39
C GLN A 237 14.99 -7.21 6.38
N LYS A 238 15.81 -7.35 7.42
CA LYS A 238 17.13 -6.74 7.51
C LYS A 238 18.08 -7.19 6.38
N LYS A 239 17.85 -8.38 5.81
CA LYS A 239 18.59 -8.83 4.61
C LYS A 239 18.37 -7.91 3.41
N ALA A 240 17.17 -7.32 3.28
CA ALA A 240 16.85 -6.35 2.25
C ALA A 240 17.37 -4.94 2.60
N TYR A 241 17.53 -4.60 3.88
CA TYR A 241 17.97 -3.29 4.36
C TYR A 241 19.36 -3.37 5.00
N THR A 242 20.40 -3.25 4.16
CA THR A 242 21.80 -3.45 4.57
C THR A 242 22.43 -2.26 5.30
N GLU A 243 21.85 -1.06 5.19
CA GLU A 243 22.40 0.16 5.79
C GLU A 243 21.74 0.46 7.14
N LEU A 244 22.53 0.96 8.10
CA LEU A 244 22.04 1.26 9.46
C LEU A 244 20.93 2.33 9.46
N GLU A 245 21.00 3.31 8.55
CA GLU A 245 19.96 4.34 8.40
C GLU A 245 18.59 3.79 7.98
N HIS A 246 18.55 2.54 7.50
CA HIS A 246 17.32 1.89 7.01
C HIS A 246 16.63 1.05 8.08
N GLN A 247 17.21 0.97 9.29
CA GLN A 247 16.76 0.07 10.34
C GLN A 247 15.29 0.27 10.73
N THR A 248 14.84 1.50 10.91
CA THR A 248 13.47 1.78 11.34
C THR A 248 12.44 1.52 10.24
N ALA A 249 12.83 1.63 8.97
CA ALA A 249 12.02 1.19 7.84
C ALA A 249 11.93 -0.35 7.79
N ALA A 250 13.05 -1.04 7.99
CA ALA A 250 13.14 -2.51 8.00
C ALA A 250 12.31 -3.16 9.11
N TYR A 251 12.13 -2.48 10.25
CA TYR A 251 11.32 -2.98 11.36
C TYR A 251 9.93 -2.38 11.41
N ALA A 252 9.50 -1.57 10.45
CA ALA A 252 8.27 -0.78 10.57
C ALA A 252 7.02 -1.63 10.83
N THR A 253 6.89 -2.79 10.18
CA THR A 253 5.77 -3.73 10.42
C THR A 253 5.83 -4.33 11.84
N GLN A 254 7.02 -4.74 12.28
CA GLN A 254 7.22 -5.23 13.65
C GLN A 254 6.98 -4.15 14.70
N ALA A 255 7.35 -2.90 14.40
CA ALA A 255 7.16 -1.76 15.27
C ALA A 255 5.67 -1.48 15.49
N ALA A 256 4.85 -1.55 14.43
CA ALA A 256 3.40 -1.45 14.51
C ALA A 256 2.79 -2.58 15.36
N MET A 257 3.24 -3.82 15.16
CA MET A 257 2.81 -4.97 15.97
C MET A 257 3.17 -4.78 17.44
N LEU A 258 4.41 -4.40 17.71
CA LEU A 258 4.90 -4.17 19.07
C LEU A 258 4.12 -3.06 19.77
N TYR A 259 3.81 -1.96 19.08
CA TYR A 259 2.99 -0.89 19.63
C TYR A 259 1.63 -1.40 20.12
N VAL A 260 0.94 -2.22 19.33
CA VAL A 260 -0.36 -2.80 19.70
C VAL A 260 -0.21 -3.81 20.86
N LEU A 261 0.78 -4.70 20.78
CA LEU A 261 1.02 -5.75 21.77
C LEU A 261 1.36 -5.19 23.16
N LEU A 262 2.01 -4.03 23.23
CA LEU A 262 2.33 -3.36 24.50
C LEU A 262 1.08 -2.99 25.32
N TYR A 263 -0.10 -2.82 24.70
CA TYR A 263 -1.34 -2.56 25.44
C TYR A 263 -1.95 -3.82 26.05
N PHE A 264 -1.61 -5.01 25.57
CA PHE A 264 -1.93 -6.27 26.25
C PHE A 264 -0.97 -6.57 27.40
N TYR A 265 0.16 -5.86 27.50
CA TYR A 265 1.13 -6.00 28.59
C TYR A 265 1.65 -4.63 29.10
N PRO A 266 0.76 -3.80 29.69
CA PRO A 266 1.00 -2.38 29.96
C PRO A 266 2.08 -2.11 31.02
N ASP A 267 2.43 -3.09 31.85
CA ASP A 267 3.53 -2.97 32.82
C ASP A 267 4.85 -2.54 32.16
N VAL A 268 5.08 -2.98 30.90
CA VAL A 268 6.24 -2.56 30.11
C VAL A 268 6.22 -1.04 29.86
N LEU A 269 5.06 -0.49 29.49
CA LEU A 269 4.88 0.93 29.18
C LEU A 269 5.02 1.83 30.41
N HIS A 270 4.60 1.35 31.59
CA HIS A 270 4.65 2.12 32.83
C HIS A 270 6.00 1.99 33.57
N ASN A 271 6.47 0.77 33.78
CA ASN A 271 7.46 0.46 34.80
C ASN A 271 8.81 -0.03 34.24
N LYS A 272 8.83 -0.70 33.08
CA LYS A 272 10.06 -1.33 32.55
C LYS A 272 10.88 -0.39 31.66
N GLN A 273 11.53 0.61 32.29
CA GLN A 273 12.31 1.65 31.58
C GLN A 273 13.41 1.11 30.65
N ALA A 274 14.20 0.14 31.10
CA ALA A 274 15.29 -0.42 30.29
C ALA A 274 14.76 -1.12 29.03
N ILE A 275 13.65 -1.85 29.16
CA ILE A 275 12.99 -2.54 28.07
C ILE A 275 12.40 -1.52 27.08
N MET A 276 11.70 -0.50 27.56
CA MET A 276 11.16 0.54 26.69
C MET A 276 12.25 1.32 25.95
N ARG A 277 13.40 1.58 26.58
CA ARG A 277 14.54 2.21 25.91
C ARG A 277 15.03 1.36 24.75
N GLU A 278 15.28 0.07 24.96
CA GLU A 278 15.69 -0.85 23.90
C GLU A 278 14.66 -0.93 22.76
N ILE A 279 13.36 -0.97 23.09
CA ILE A 279 12.28 -0.95 22.11
C ILE A 279 12.34 0.31 21.26
N VAL A 280 12.45 1.49 21.89
CA VAL A 280 12.50 2.78 21.19
C VAL A 280 13.75 2.89 20.33
N ASP A 281 14.91 2.56 20.87
CA ASP A 281 16.18 2.65 20.14
C ASP A 281 16.22 1.67 18.95
N LYS A 282 15.56 0.51 19.03
CA LYS A 282 15.53 -0.46 17.92
C LYS A 282 14.50 -0.10 16.84
N HIS A 283 13.29 0.27 17.24
CA HIS A 283 12.11 0.34 16.36
C HIS A 283 11.64 1.76 16.04
N PHE A 284 11.95 2.72 16.91
CA PHE A 284 11.40 4.09 16.87
C PHE A 284 12.50 5.16 17.00
N ALA A 285 13.72 4.85 16.56
CA ALA A 285 14.91 5.70 16.74
C ALA A 285 14.79 7.08 16.06
N ASP A 286 14.13 7.13 14.90
CA ASP A 286 13.90 8.35 14.12
C ASP A 286 12.44 8.50 13.65
N ASN A 287 11.53 7.65 14.17
CA ASN A 287 10.13 7.58 13.77
C ASN A 287 9.23 7.63 15.02
N TRP A 288 8.36 8.64 15.11
CA TRP A 288 7.31 8.74 16.13
C TRP A 288 5.90 8.81 15.55
N VAL A 289 5.77 8.89 14.23
CA VAL A 289 4.50 8.69 13.51
C VAL A 289 4.58 7.34 12.81
N ILE A 290 3.70 6.41 13.19
CA ILE A 290 3.72 5.04 12.67
C ILE A 290 2.43 4.70 11.95
N ASN A 291 2.53 3.83 10.95
CA ASN A 291 1.39 3.21 10.30
C ASN A 291 0.98 1.97 11.08
N LEU A 292 -0.23 1.96 11.64
CA LEU A 292 -0.79 0.78 12.30
C LEU A 292 -1.29 -0.23 11.30
N TYR A 293 -2.19 0.15 10.40
CA TYR A 293 -2.83 -0.73 9.43
C TYR A 293 -3.37 0.10 8.27
N MET A 294 -2.99 -0.22 7.03
CA MET A 294 -3.50 0.42 5.80
C MET A 294 -3.67 1.95 5.91
N GLY A 295 -2.59 2.64 6.31
CA GLY A 295 -2.53 4.10 6.40
C GLY A 295 -3.16 4.72 7.65
N MET A 296 -3.68 3.92 8.58
CA MET A 296 -4.12 4.41 9.89
C MET A 296 -2.90 4.79 10.72
N THR A 297 -2.67 6.09 10.91
CA THR A 297 -1.49 6.59 11.61
C THR A 297 -1.71 6.76 13.11
N VAL A 298 -0.63 6.59 13.88
CA VAL A 298 -0.57 6.95 15.29
C VAL A 298 0.64 7.83 15.55
N ASN A 299 0.42 8.89 16.33
CA ASN A 299 1.49 9.72 16.87
C ASN A 299 1.86 9.25 18.28
N LEU A 300 3.06 8.70 18.44
CA LEU A 300 3.55 8.15 19.71
C LEU A 300 3.67 9.20 20.81
N ILE A 301 3.85 10.48 20.45
CA ILE A 301 3.90 11.59 21.41
C ILE A 301 2.59 11.67 22.20
N ASP A 302 1.46 11.49 21.53
CA ASP A 302 0.14 11.49 22.19
C ASP A 302 -0.18 10.12 22.79
N ALA A 303 0.04 9.05 22.01
CA ALA A 303 -0.34 7.70 22.41
C ALA A 303 0.36 7.25 23.70
N TRP A 304 1.64 7.62 23.87
CA TRP A 304 2.46 7.24 25.02
C TRP A 304 2.56 8.30 26.13
N GLU A 305 1.91 9.46 25.98
CA GLU A 305 1.93 10.54 26.98
C GLU A 305 1.58 10.09 28.41
N PRO A 306 0.60 9.18 28.64
CA PRO A 306 0.26 8.70 29.99
C PRO A 306 1.27 7.72 30.60
N TYR A 307 2.21 7.19 29.81
CA TYR A 307 3.04 6.04 30.17
C TYR A 307 4.47 6.47 30.49
N LYS A 308 4.85 6.44 31.77
CA LYS A 308 6.12 7.00 32.25
C LYS A 308 7.37 6.43 31.56
N ALA A 309 7.50 5.09 31.48
CA ALA A 309 8.67 4.47 30.87
C ALA A 309 8.72 4.69 29.35
N ALA A 310 7.58 4.57 28.66
CA ALA A 310 7.48 4.81 27.23
C ALA A 310 7.78 6.27 26.85
N LYS A 311 7.19 7.24 27.57
CA LYS A 311 7.45 8.67 27.39
C LYS A 311 8.91 9.03 27.61
N ALA A 312 9.52 8.47 28.67
CA ALA A 312 10.92 8.71 28.97
C ALA A 312 11.85 8.18 27.87
N ALA A 313 11.57 6.99 27.33
CA ALA A 313 12.32 6.42 26.22
C ALA A 313 12.15 7.23 24.92
N LEU A 314 10.91 7.61 24.57
CA LEU A 314 10.60 8.36 23.35
C LEU A 314 11.25 9.74 23.31
N ASN A 315 11.50 10.38 24.46
CA ASN A 315 12.14 11.69 24.49
C ASN A 315 13.54 11.71 23.84
N ASN A 316 14.24 10.58 23.77
CA ASN A 316 15.52 10.47 23.08
C ASN A 316 15.37 10.65 21.56
N THR A 317 14.32 10.05 20.97
CA THR A 317 13.96 10.21 19.56
C THR A 317 13.55 11.65 19.23
N LEU A 318 12.95 12.34 20.21
CA LEU A 318 12.39 13.69 20.03
C LEU A 318 13.40 14.80 20.36
N ASP A 319 14.70 14.50 20.40
CA ASP A 319 15.74 15.52 20.52
C ASP A 319 15.67 16.51 19.35
N LEU A 320 15.58 17.80 19.67
CA LEU A 320 15.33 18.84 18.67
C LEU A 320 16.45 18.95 17.64
N GLN A 321 17.71 18.76 18.04
CA GLN A 321 18.85 18.88 17.14
C GLN A 321 18.92 17.67 16.20
N ALA A 322 18.69 16.47 16.72
CA ALA A 322 18.61 15.25 15.92
C ALA A 322 17.48 15.32 14.89
N VAL A 323 16.28 15.76 15.31
CA VAL A 323 15.12 15.91 14.41
C VAL A 323 15.42 16.94 13.32
N LYS A 324 15.99 18.11 13.66
CA LYS A 324 16.36 19.13 12.67
C LYS A 324 17.38 18.60 11.66
N SER A 325 18.42 17.93 12.14
CA SER A 325 19.43 17.31 11.27
C SER A 325 18.81 16.28 10.32
N ARG A 326 17.88 15.45 10.82
CA ARG A 326 17.15 14.50 9.99
C ARG A 326 16.29 15.18 8.93
N CYS A 327 15.57 16.25 9.29
CA CYS A 327 14.76 17.02 8.35
C CYS A 327 15.60 17.62 7.21
N GLN A 328 16.75 18.21 7.54
CA GLN A 328 17.68 18.77 6.55
C GLN A 328 18.25 17.68 5.63
N MET A 329 18.61 16.52 6.18
CA MET A 329 19.05 15.37 5.39
C MET A 329 17.97 14.92 4.40
N ILE A 330 16.71 14.84 4.84
CA ILE A 330 15.59 14.44 3.98
C ILE A 330 15.35 15.48 2.88
N HIS A 331 15.41 16.77 3.20
CA HIS A 331 15.31 17.85 2.22
C HIS A 331 16.34 17.69 1.09
N ASP A 332 17.62 17.53 1.46
CA ASP A 332 18.71 17.34 0.50
C ASP A 332 18.55 16.06 -0.32
N LYS A 333 18.07 14.98 0.31
CA LYS A 333 17.80 13.70 -0.36
C LYS A 333 16.68 13.85 -1.39
N ILE A 334 15.56 14.50 -1.07
CA ILE A 334 14.44 14.68 -2.03
C ILE A 334 14.92 15.34 -3.32
N GLY A 335 15.66 16.45 -3.22
CA GLY A 335 16.17 17.17 -4.39
C GLY A 335 17.15 16.36 -5.25
N LYS A 336 18.03 15.57 -4.60
CA LYS A 336 18.98 14.68 -5.29
C LYS A 336 18.28 13.50 -5.95
N LEU A 337 17.40 12.83 -5.22
CA LEU A 337 16.67 11.65 -5.68
C LEU A 337 15.75 12.01 -6.84
N ASN A 338 15.02 13.13 -6.79
CA ASN A 338 14.19 13.58 -7.91
C ASN A 338 14.98 13.68 -9.22
N LYS A 339 16.15 14.31 -9.18
CA LYS A 339 17.02 14.44 -10.37
C LYS A 339 17.55 13.09 -10.86
N GLN A 340 17.95 12.21 -9.94
CA GLN A 340 18.48 10.89 -10.29
C GLN A 340 17.39 9.97 -10.88
N VAL A 341 16.19 9.95 -10.30
CA VAL A 341 15.09 9.13 -10.85
C VAL A 341 14.75 9.62 -12.25
N GLU A 342 14.69 10.93 -12.47
CA GLU A 342 14.47 11.50 -13.80
C GLU A 342 15.51 11.07 -14.81
N GLN A 343 16.80 11.01 -14.44
CA GLN A 343 17.87 10.52 -15.30
C GLN A 343 17.68 9.06 -15.70
N TYR A 344 17.27 8.20 -14.75
CA TYR A 344 16.99 6.80 -15.06
C TYR A 344 15.74 6.62 -15.94
N LEU A 345 14.79 7.55 -15.87
CA LEU A 345 13.57 7.53 -16.67
C LEU A 345 13.73 8.16 -18.06
N ILE A 346 14.92 8.68 -18.41
CA ILE A 346 15.22 9.12 -19.78
C ILE A 346 15.18 7.88 -20.69
N GLU A 347 14.51 8.04 -21.83
CA GLU A 347 14.38 6.97 -22.82
C GLU A 347 15.76 6.46 -23.26
N GLY A 348 15.92 5.14 -23.27
CA GLY A 348 17.19 4.48 -23.64
C GLY A 348 18.20 4.30 -22.50
N VAL A 349 17.96 4.84 -21.29
CA VAL A 349 18.86 4.62 -20.14
C VAL A 349 18.59 3.28 -19.45
N LEU A 350 17.35 3.05 -19.00
CA LEU A 350 16.95 1.84 -18.30
C LEU A 350 16.64 0.70 -19.29
N ILE A 351 17.66 0.25 -20.01
CA ILE A 351 17.60 -0.91 -20.93
C ILE A 351 18.12 -2.18 -20.25
N GLU A 352 17.78 -3.34 -20.79
CA GLU A 352 18.14 -4.65 -20.22
C GLU A 352 19.65 -4.78 -19.91
N GLU A 353 20.52 -4.36 -20.83
CA GLU A 353 21.98 -4.42 -20.65
C GLU A 353 22.45 -3.56 -19.47
N TYR A 354 21.85 -2.38 -19.29
CA TYR A 354 22.17 -1.50 -18.19
C TYR A 354 21.73 -2.10 -16.84
N VAL A 355 20.53 -2.68 -16.81
CA VAL A 355 19.97 -3.33 -15.62
C VAL A 355 20.83 -4.53 -15.20
N LEU A 356 21.22 -5.39 -16.13
CA LEU A 356 22.07 -6.55 -15.87
C LEU A 356 23.41 -6.16 -15.20
N LYS A 357 24.02 -5.05 -15.65
CA LYS A 357 25.29 -4.56 -15.10
C LYS A 357 25.14 -3.84 -13.76
N ASN A 358 23.99 -3.21 -13.49
CA ASN A 358 23.81 -2.26 -12.39
C ASN A 358 22.70 -2.63 -11.38
N ILE A 359 22.23 -3.89 -11.36
CA ILE A 359 21.08 -4.30 -10.55
C ILE A 359 21.22 -3.94 -9.06
N SER A 360 22.40 -4.12 -8.47
CA SER A 360 22.67 -3.80 -7.07
C SER A 360 22.56 -2.30 -6.78
N THR A 361 23.11 -1.46 -7.66
CA THR A 361 23.03 0.00 -7.60
C THR A 361 21.59 0.48 -7.75
N LEU A 362 20.86 -0.07 -8.71
CA LEU A 362 19.44 0.26 -8.96
C LEU A 362 18.55 -0.11 -7.76
N LEU A 363 18.78 -1.29 -7.16
CA LEU A 363 18.08 -1.70 -5.95
C LEU A 363 18.40 -0.82 -4.74
N LYS A 364 19.66 -0.41 -4.58
CA LYS A 364 20.04 0.53 -3.52
C LYS A 364 19.32 1.87 -3.70
N PHE A 365 19.33 2.41 -4.90
CA PHE A 365 18.66 3.66 -5.23
C PHE A 365 17.13 3.60 -4.98
N MET A 366 16.50 2.49 -5.39
CA MET A 366 15.08 2.24 -5.12
C MET A 366 14.76 2.24 -3.61
N LYS A 367 15.63 1.63 -2.79
CA LYS A 367 15.50 1.64 -1.32
C LYS A 367 15.58 3.05 -0.75
N GLU A 368 16.57 3.83 -1.18
CA GLU A 368 16.74 5.22 -0.74
C GLU A 368 15.49 6.07 -1.06
N CYS A 369 14.91 5.90 -2.25
CA CYS A 369 13.67 6.58 -2.63
C CYS A 369 12.51 6.23 -1.71
N ASN A 370 12.22 4.93 -1.51
CA ASN A 370 11.07 4.51 -0.71
C ASN A 370 11.21 4.84 0.77
N ILE A 371 12.42 4.75 1.34
CA ILE A 371 12.66 5.08 2.74
C ILE A 371 12.49 6.59 2.97
N CYS A 372 13.03 7.41 2.06
CA CYS A 372 12.84 8.86 2.09
C CYS A 372 11.35 9.22 2.00
N LEU A 373 10.63 8.64 1.04
CA LEU A 373 9.19 8.82 0.85
C LEU A 373 8.38 8.40 2.08
N ARG A 374 8.67 7.22 2.64
CA ARG A 374 7.98 6.71 3.83
C ARG A 374 8.13 7.66 5.00
N TRP A 375 9.35 8.11 5.27
CA TRP A 375 9.63 9.01 6.39
C TRP A 375 8.89 10.33 6.22
N ILE A 376 9.04 11.00 5.07
CA ILE A 376 8.46 12.34 4.88
C ILE A 376 6.93 12.28 4.84
N ILE A 377 6.32 11.32 4.15
CA ILE A 377 4.86 11.19 4.04
C ILE A 377 4.22 10.93 5.41
N LEU A 378 4.84 10.09 6.25
CA LEU A 378 4.33 9.82 7.60
C LEU A 378 4.47 11.06 8.50
N HIS A 379 5.62 11.71 8.52
CA HIS A 379 5.89 12.81 9.46
C HIS A 379 5.29 14.16 9.05
N THR A 380 4.77 14.28 7.83
CA THR A 380 3.99 15.45 7.38
C THR A 380 2.50 15.17 7.21
N SER A 381 2.06 13.95 7.54
CA SER A 381 0.63 13.58 7.52
C SER A 381 -0.18 14.39 8.55
N GLU A 382 -1.48 14.51 8.28
CA GLU A 382 -2.41 15.15 9.21
C GLU A 382 -2.40 14.43 10.57
N LEU A 383 -2.49 15.20 11.65
CA LEU A 383 -2.51 14.64 12.99
C LEU A 383 -3.80 13.83 13.19
N PRO A 384 -3.71 12.59 13.71
CA PRO A 384 -4.89 11.82 14.11
C PRO A 384 -5.76 12.58 15.10
N ILE A 385 -7.06 12.26 15.12
CA ILE A 385 -8.02 12.84 16.05
C ILE A 385 -7.52 12.67 17.49
N GLY A 386 -7.41 13.78 18.22
CA GLY A 386 -6.90 13.81 19.59
C GLY A 386 -5.45 14.27 19.68
N ALA A 387 -4.59 13.81 18.78
CA ALA A 387 -3.19 14.25 18.73
C ALA A 387 -3.08 15.73 18.32
N ASP A 388 -4.07 16.25 17.59
CA ASP A 388 -4.20 17.66 17.26
C ASP A 388 -4.43 18.53 18.51
N ILE A 389 -5.04 18.01 19.58
CA ILE A 389 -5.23 18.76 20.83
C ILE A 389 -3.90 18.90 21.58
N ASN A 390 -2.99 17.94 21.42
CA ASN A 390 -1.68 17.93 22.05
C ASN A 390 -0.73 18.96 21.41
N LYS A 391 -0.36 19.99 22.18
CA LYS A 391 0.51 21.09 21.71
C LYS A 391 1.87 20.59 21.22
N ARG A 392 2.43 19.55 21.84
CA ARG A 392 3.75 19.00 21.47
C ARG A 392 3.69 18.33 20.10
N CYS A 393 2.61 17.61 19.79
CA CYS A 393 2.40 17.02 18.46
C CYS A 393 2.34 18.09 17.37
N LYS A 394 1.57 19.15 17.59
CA LYS A 394 1.48 20.30 16.68
C LYS A 394 2.82 20.98 16.47
N GLN A 395 3.56 21.27 17.55
CA GLN A 395 4.88 21.88 17.47
C GLN A 395 5.87 21.02 16.69
N MET A 396 5.86 19.70 16.92
CA MET A 396 6.74 18.77 16.22
C MET A 396 6.41 18.67 14.73
N LEU A 397 5.12 18.57 14.38
CA LEU A 397 4.69 18.59 12.97
C LEU A 397 5.11 19.88 12.27
N GLN A 398 4.90 21.04 12.89
CA GLN A 398 5.32 22.33 12.33
C GLN A 398 6.84 22.43 12.18
N LEU A 399 7.61 21.91 13.15
CA LEU A 399 9.06 21.83 13.04
C LEU A 399 9.48 20.98 11.85
N VAL A 400 8.90 19.80 11.68
CA VAL A 400 9.20 18.93 10.52
C VAL A 400 8.87 19.63 9.20
N ILE A 401 7.68 20.22 9.07
CA ILE A 401 7.26 20.93 7.85
C ILE A 401 8.25 22.05 7.50
N ASN A 402 8.64 22.86 8.48
CA ASN A 402 9.51 24.01 8.26
C ASN A 402 10.95 23.60 7.96
N GLU A 403 11.54 22.72 8.77
CA GLU A 403 12.96 22.36 8.68
C GLU A 403 13.24 21.41 7.50
N SER A 404 12.26 20.62 7.06
CA SER A 404 12.37 19.82 5.82
C SER A 404 12.03 20.62 4.55
N GLN A 405 11.55 21.86 4.71
CA GLN A 405 11.00 22.70 3.64
C GLN A 405 9.99 21.92 2.79
N TYR A 406 9.04 21.28 3.48
CA TYR A 406 8.12 20.34 2.85
C TYR A 406 7.34 20.98 1.70
N ASN A 407 7.49 20.41 0.51
CA ASN A 407 6.71 20.78 -0.67
C ASN A 407 5.95 19.54 -1.18
N PRO A 408 4.61 19.50 -1.05
CA PRO A 408 3.79 18.39 -1.51
C PRO A 408 4.02 18.04 -2.99
N SER A 409 4.31 19.03 -3.85
CA SER A 409 4.54 18.82 -5.27
C SER A 409 5.84 18.07 -5.55
N GLU A 410 6.92 18.39 -4.83
CA GLU A 410 8.22 17.72 -4.99
C GLU A 410 8.19 16.30 -4.43
N VAL A 411 7.50 16.08 -3.31
CA VAL A 411 7.30 14.75 -2.73
C VAL A 411 6.43 13.89 -3.63
N PHE A 412 5.34 14.46 -4.16
CA PHE A 412 4.49 13.76 -5.14
C PHE A 412 5.26 13.43 -6.42
N LYS A 413 6.09 14.37 -6.93
CA LYS A 413 6.96 14.13 -8.09
C LYS A 413 7.92 12.96 -7.84
N LEU A 414 8.52 12.89 -6.64
CA LEU A 414 9.38 11.79 -6.26
C LEU A 414 8.61 10.48 -6.20
N LEU A 415 7.44 10.45 -5.57
CA LEU A 415 6.57 9.26 -5.51
C LEU A 415 6.20 8.76 -6.91
N LEU A 416 5.77 9.66 -7.78
CA LEU A 416 5.36 9.36 -9.15
C LEU A 416 6.50 8.78 -9.98
N ASN A 417 7.65 9.46 -10.00
CA ASN A 417 8.80 9.02 -10.76
C ASN A 417 9.37 7.71 -10.18
N THR A 418 9.39 7.57 -8.85
CA THR A 418 9.85 6.33 -8.18
C THR A 418 8.96 5.15 -8.56
N ALA A 419 7.63 5.32 -8.52
CA ALA A 419 6.69 4.26 -8.92
C ALA A 419 6.88 3.85 -10.39
N GLN A 420 7.12 4.81 -11.29
CA GLN A 420 7.41 4.52 -12.69
C GLN A 420 8.74 3.77 -12.87
N PHE A 421 9.77 4.18 -12.14
CA PHE A 421 11.08 3.55 -12.16
C PHE A 421 11.02 2.09 -11.66
N GLU A 422 10.34 1.87 -10.53
CA GLU A 422 10.11 0.54 -9.98
C GLU A 422 9.34 -0.36 -10.94
N PHE A 423 8.28 0.16 -11.56
CA PHE A 423 7.48 -0.57 -12.53
C PHE A 423 8.34 -1.04 -13.71
N ASN A 424 9.08 -0.11 -14.34
CA ASN A 424 9.96 -0.43 -15.47
C ASN A 424 11.07 -1.41 -15.08
N LEU A 425 11.70 -1.21 -13.92
CA LEU A 425 12.75 -2.10 -13.43
C LEU A 425 12.21 -3.50 -13.17
N LYS A 426 11.00 -3.62 -12.59
CA LYS A 426 10.37 -4.90 -12.28
C LYS A 426 10.00 -5.65 -13.56
N GLU A 427 9.49 -4.97 -14.58
CA GLU A 427 9.21 -5.57 -15.88
C GLU A 427 10.48 -6.16 -16.51
N ILE A 428 11.58 -5.41 -16.53
CA ILE A 428 12.86 -5.87 -17.07
C ILE A 428 13.41 -7.06 -16.28
N VAL A 429 13.43 -6.99 -14.96
CA VAL A 429 13.92 -8.09 -14.11
C VAL A 429 13.06 -9.35 -14.27
N SER A 430 11.74 -9.19 -14.37
CA SER A 430 10.83 -10.32 -14.56
C SER A 430 11.03 -11.01 -15.91
N LEU A 431 11.25 -10.23 -16.97
CA LEU A 431 11.59 -10.74 -18.29
C LEU A 431 12.92 -11.49 -18.26
N LEU A 432 13.96 -10.89 -17.66
CA LEU A 432 15.28 -11.49 -17.53
C LEU A 432 15.26 -12.80 -16.74
N LEU A 433 14.42 -12.92 -15.71
CA LEU A 433 14.24 -14.16 -14.94
C LEU A 433 13.52 -15.24 -15.76
N THR A 434 12.47 -14.87 -16.48
CA THR A 434 11.69 -15.80 -17.30
C THR A 434 12.53 -16.39 -18.43
N GLU A 435 13.35 -15.56 -19.08
CA GLU A 435 14.19 -15.97 -20.22
C GLU A 435 15.62 -16.39 -19.79
N LYS A 436 15.91 -16.41 -18.48
CA LYS A 436 17.28 -16.59 -17.94
C LYS A 436 17.94 -17.86 -18.47
N HIS A 437 17.23 -18.98 -18.37
CA HIS A 437 17.75 -20.30 -18.73
C HIS A 437 18.04 -20.39 -20.25
N ASP A 438 17.06 -19.97 -21.07
CA ASP A 438 17.16 -20.08 -22.52
C ASP A 438 18.23 -19.15 -23.09
N ARG A 439 18.32 -17.91 -22.58
CA ARG A 439 19.38 -16.96 -22.96
C ARG A 439 20.77 -17.46 -22.54
N TRP A 440 20.89 -18.10 -21.38
CA TRP A 440 22.17 -18.66 -20.93
C TRP A 440 22.64 -19.79 -21.84
N ILE A 441 21.74 -20.71 -22.22
CA ILE A 441 22.04 -21.80 -23.14
C ILE A 441 22.40 -21.27 -24.53
N ALA A 442 21.65 -20.29 -25.05
CA ALA A 442 21.92 -19.67 -26.34
C ALA A 442 23.30 -19.01 -26.37
N ASN A 443 23.64 -18.22 -25.33
CA ASN A 443 24.95 -17.57 -25.22
C ASN A 443 26.09 -18.60 -25.11
N ARG A 444 25.89 -19.69 -24.36
CA ARG A 444 26.87 -20.78 -24.26
C ARG A 444 27.12 -21.41 -25.64
N LYS A 445 26.05 -21.72 -26.36
CA LYS A 445 26.11 -22.33 -27.69
C LYS A 445 26.84 -21.41 -28.69
N GLU A 446 26.46 -20.14 -28.74
CA GLU A 446 27.08 -19.19 -29.66
C GLU A 446 28.56 -18.93 -29.32
N ALA A 447 28.93 -18.89 -28.04
CA ALA A 447 30.33 -18.77 -27.63
C ALA A 447 31.16 -20.00 -28.07
N VAL A 448 30.62 -21.21 -27.91
CA VAL A 448 31.27 -22.44 -28.40
C VAL A 448 31.46 -22.41 -29.91
N GLU A 449 30.39 -22.10 -30.66
CA GLU A 449 30.42 -22.05 -32.14
C GLU A 449 31.46 -21.04 -32.63
N ARG A 450 31.50 -19.82 -32.05
CA ARG A 450 32.49 -18.79 -32.43
C ARG A 450 33.93 -19.16 -32.10
N LEU A 451 34.18 -19.88 -31.00
CA LEU A 451 35.53 -20.37 -30.70
C LEU A 451 35.95 -21.51 -31.63
N ILE A 452 35.01 -22.35 -32.07
CA ILE A 452 35.28 -23.40 -33.06
C ILE A 452 35.59 -22.76 -34.42
N GLU A 453 34.82 -21.76 -34.84
CA GLU A 453 35.08 -20.99 -36.06
C GLU A 453 36.46 -20.33 -36.02
N LEU A 454 36.84 -19.70 -34.90
CA LEU A 454 38.18 -19.16 -34.69
C LEU A 454 39.25 -20.24 -34.82
N ALA A 455 39.04 -21.41 -34.22
CA ALA A 455 39.98 -22.52 -34.34
C ALA A 455 40.15 -22.97 -35.80
N ASP A 456 39.08 -22.97 -36.58
CA ASP A 456 39.08 -23.37 -37.99
C ASP A 456 39.76 -22.32 -38.89
N VAL A 457 39.73 -21.03 -38.53
CA VAL A 457 40.52 -19.99 -39.21
C VAL A 457 42.03 -20.28 -39.10
N PHE A 458 42.52 -20.75 -37.95
CA PHE A 458 43.94 -21.10 -37.74
C PHE A 458 44.35 -22.48 -38.27
N SER A 459 43.40 -23.29 -38.79
CA SER A 459 43.66 -24.62 -39.35
C SER A 459 44.36 -24.61 -40.71
N GLY A 460 44.31 -23.47 -41.41
CA GLY A 460 44.84 -23.31 -42.77
C GLY A 460 43.95 -23.87 -43.89
N THR A 461 42.75 -24.39 -43.58
CA THR A 461 41.82 -24.95 -44.58
C THR A 461 40.80 -23.94 -45.11
N MET A 462 40.76 -22.72 -44.55
CA MET A 462 39.85 -21.65 -44.99
C MET A 462 40.55 -20.69 -45.96
N PRO A 463 40.21 -20.71 -47.27
CA PRO A 463 40.96 -20.01 -48.31
C PRO A 463 40.77 -18.48 -48.35
N LEU A 464 39.83 -17.92 -47.59
CA LEU A 464 39.42 -16.51 -47.65
C LEU A 464 40.03 -15.62 -46.55
N THR A 465 40.65 -16.20 -45.52
CA THR A 465 41.26 -15.48 -44.39
C THR A 465 42.78 -15.41 -44.54
N ARG A 466 43.34 -14.20 -44.57
CA ARG A 466 44.80 -13.94 -44.67
C ARG A 466 45.54 -14.24 -43.34
N VAL A 467 45.28 -15.40 -42.74
CA VAL A 467 45.82 -15.80 -41.43
C VAL A 467 46.74 -17.00 -41.63
N GLU A 468 47.93 -16.94 -41.04
CA GLU A 468 48.88 -18.04 -41.09
C GLU A 468 48.40 -19.22 -40.23
N LYS A 469 48.62 -20.43 -40.74
CA LYS A 469 48.26 -21.67 -40.04
C LYS A 469 49.02 -21.76 -38.71
N ASN A 470 48.32 -22.00 -37.61
CA ASN A 470 48.91 -22.17 -36.28
C ASN A 470 48.22 -23.31 -35.51
N ASP A 471 48.84 -24.50 -35.52
CA ASP A 471 48.29 -25.72 -34.90
C ASP A 471 48.13 -25.59 -33.37
N ASN A 472 48.97 -24.78 -32.71
CA ASN A 472 48.89 -24.54 -31.27
C ASN A 472 47.65 -23.72 -30.90
N LEU A 473 47.40 -22.63 -31.62
CA LEU A 473 46.22 -21.78 -31.42
C LEU A 473 44.92 -22.52 -31.76
N GLN A 474 44.92 -23.32 -32.83
CA GLN A 474 43.78 -24.17 -33.18
C GLN A 474 43.41 -25.13 -32.03
N THR A 475 44.40 -25.84 -31.49
CA THR A 475 44.19 -26.79 -30.38
C THR A 475 43.74 -26.07 -29.11
N TRP A 476 44.30 -24.88 -28.85
CA TRP A 476 43.93 -24.06 -27.70
C TRP A 476 42.48 -23.58 -27.76
N PHE A 477 42.02 -23.02 -28.89
CA PHE A 477 40.64 -22.57 -29.06
C PHE A 477 39.64 -23.73 -28.97
N ARG A 478 39.94 -24.90 -29.55
CA ARG A 478 39.11 -26.11 -29.39
C ARG A 478 39.04 -26.59 -27.93
N THR A 479 40.12 -26.45 -27.19
CA THR A 479 40.15 -26.79 -25.76
C THR A 479 39.28 -25.83 -24.95
N MET A 480 39.35 -24.53 -25.23
CA MET A 480 38.49 -23.53 -24.58
C MET A 480 37.01 -23.72 -24.93
N ALA A 481 36.69 -24.03 -26.19
CA ALA A 481 35.33 -24.36 -26.61
C ALA A 481 34.76 -25.53 -25.80
N LYS A 482 35.52 -26.63 -25.63
CA LYS A 482 35.11 -27.77 -24.79
C LYS A 482 34.90 -27.38 -23.32
N ARG A 483 35.73 -26.48 -22.76
CA ARG A 483 35.55 -25.98 -21.39
C ARG A 483 34.25 -25.20 -21.25
N ILE A 484 33.90 -24.33 -22.22
CA ILE A 484 32.62 -23.61 -22.24
C ILE A 484 31.45 -24.58 -22.39
N GLU A 485 31.57 -25.59 -23.25
CA GLU A 485 30.54 -26.61 -23.47
C GLU A 485 30.25 -27.42 -22.19
N SER A 486 31.28 -27.68 -21.37
CA SER A 486 31.15 -28.39 -20.08
C SER A 486 30.54 -27.56 -18.95
N LEU A 487 30.28 -26.26 -19.16
CA LEU A 487 29.65 -25.42 -18.14
C LEU A 487 28.23 -25.90 -17.90
N ASP A 488 27.88 -26.07 -16.63
CA ASP A 488 26.54 -26.47 -16.20
C ASP A 488 25.78 -25.27 -15.62
N PHE A 489 24.47 -25.19 -15.93
CA PHE A 489 23.60 -24.16 -15.40
C PHE A 489 23.22 -24.45 -13.93
N GLU A 490 23.12 -25.72 -13.54
CA GLU A 490 22.72 -26.10 -12.17
C GLU A 490 23.83 -25.76 -11.15
N ASP A 491 25.10 -25.99 -11.50
CA ASP A 491 26.27 -25.56 -10.68
C ASP A 491 26.79 -24.17 -11.08
N TRP A 492 25.96 -23.16 -10.85
CA TRP A 492 26.21 -21.77 -11.21
C TRP A 492 27.48 -21.17 -10.59
N THR A 493 27.87 -21.62 -9.40
CA THR A 493 29.04 -21.05 -8.68
C THR A 493 30.33 -21.55 -9.33
N SER A 494 30.39 -22.84 -9.65
CA SER A 494 31.52 -23.42 -10.38
C SER A 494 31.57 -22.88 -11.80
N ALA A 495 30.44 -22.86 -12.50
CA ALA A 495 30.33 -22.34 -13.86
C ALA A 495 30.77 -20.86 -13.95
N GLY A 496 30.37 -20.02 -13.00
CA GLY A 496 30.80 -18.61 -12.95
C GLY A 496 32.31 -18.45 -12.74
N ARG A 497 32.93 -19.27 -11.88
CA ARG A 497 34.40 -19.25 -11.67
C ARG A 497 35.14 -19.71 -12.92
N GLN A 498 34.70 -20.81 -13.55
CA GLN A 498 35.29 -21.32 -14.78
C GLN A 498 35.15 -20.32 -15.93
N THR A 499 33.99 -19.67 -16.06
CA THR A 499 33.75 -18.63 -17.07
C THR A 499 34.73 -17.46 -16.91
N ASN A 500 34.95 -16.98 -15.67
CA ASN A 500 35.95 -15.94 -15.42
C ASN A 500 37.37 -16.38 -15.80
N GLN A 501 37.77 -17.62 -15.48
CA GLN A 501 39.08 -18.15 -15.88
C GLN A 501 39.24 -18.20 -17.40
N ILE A 502 38.18 -18.58 -18.13
CA ILE A 502 38.19 -18.61 -19.60
C ILE A 502 38.30 -17.18 -20.16
N MET A 503 37.57 -16.22 -19.59
CA MET A 503 37.68 -14.80 -19.99
C MET A 503 39.09 -14.26 -19.79
N THR A 504 39.73 -14.50 -18.63
CA THR A 504 41.13 -14.10 -18.39
C THR A 504 42.08 -14.77 -19.39
N ALA A 505 41.90 -16.06 -19.68
CA ALA A 505 42.71 -16.75 -20.67
C ALA A 505 42.55 -16.18 -22.09
N LEU A 506 41.33 -15.75 -22.45
CA LEU A 506 41.07 -15.05 -23.72
C LEU A 506 41.66 -13.62 -23.75
N ASP A 507 41.81 -12.95 -22.61
CA ASP A 507 42.52 -11.67 -22.51
C ASP A 507 44.03 -11.85 -22.72
N GLU A 508 44.62 -12.85 -22.07
CA GLU A 508 46.04 -13.17 -22.21
C GLU A 508 46.38 -13.56 -23.65
N VAL A 509 45.56 -14.39 -24.29
CA VAL A 509 45.79 -14.81 -25.68
C VAL A 509 45.63 -13.65 -26.67
N GLN A 510 44.77 -12.68 -26.39
CA GLN A 510 44.62 -11.51 -27.24
C GLN A 510 45.89 -10.62 -27.26
N GLN A 511 46.74 -10.67 -26.23
CA GLN A 511 47.97 -9.88 -26.13
C GLN A 511 49.12 -10.40 -27.01
N PHE A 512 48.98 -11.59 -27.62
CA PHE A 512 49.98 -12.07 -28.59
C PHE A 512 49.97 -11.19 -29.85
N HIS A 513 51.17 -10.79 -30.30
CA HIS A 513 51.36 -9.80 -31.37
C HIS A 513 50.69 -10.20 -32.71
N GLU A 514 50.61 -11.51 -32.99
CA GLU A 514 49.96 -12.10 -34.18
C GLU A 514 48.43 -11.97 -34.15
N LEU A 515 47.83 -11.90 -32.96
CA LEU A 515 46.38 -11.84 -32.77
C LEU A 515 45.88 -10.40 -32.58
N ASP A 516 46.69 -9.55 -31.96
CA ASP A 516 46.34 -8.14 -31.74
C ASP A 516 46.32 -7.32 -33.04
N THR A 517 47.08 -7.75 -34.04
CA THR A 517 47.14 -7.13 -35.38
C THR A 517 45.97 -7.51 -36.28
N ASN A 518 45.26 -8.61 -36.01
CA ASN A 518 44.10 -9.03 -36.79
C ASN A 518 42.79 -8.54 -36.17
N MET A 519 42.23 -7.49 -36.77
CA MET A 519 40.99 -6.85 -36.30
C MET A 519 39.79 -7.79 -36.24
N GLN A 520 39.66 -8.73 -37.19
CA GLN A 520 38.55 -9.70 -37.19
C GLN A 520 38.67 -10.66 -36.02
N VAL A 521 39.86 -11.23 -35.79
CA VAL A 521 40.09 -12.14 -34.66
C VAL A 521 39.87 -11.44 -33.33
N LYS A 522 40.35 -10.19 -33.20
CA LYS A 522 40.11 -9.35 -32.03
C LYS A 522 38.61 -9.10 -31.78
N GLN A 523 37.83 -8.89 -32.83
CA GLN A 523 36.38 -8.74 -32.71
C GLN A 523 35.70 -10.04 -32.26
N PHE A 524 36.07 -11.19 -32.81
CA PHE A 524 35.54 -12.49 -32.39
C PHE A 524 35.87 -12.82 -30.92
N LEU A 525 37.07 -12.49 -30.46
CA LEU A 525 37.47 -12.65 -29.06
C LEU A 525 36.66 -11.73 -28.13
N ASN A 526 36.48 -10.47 -28.52
CA ASN A 526 35.66 -9.52 -27.75
C ASN A 526 34.18 -9.93 -27.69
N ASP A 527 33.63 -10.41 -28.80
CA ASP A 527 32.24 -10.89 -28.83
C ASP A 527 32.06 -12.13 -27.96
N ASN A 528 33.02 -13.07 -27.98
CA ASN A 528 33.03 -14.22 -27.06
C ASN A 528 33.06 -13.78 -25.59
N LYS A 529 33.93 -12.82 -25.25
CA LYS A 529 33.97 -12.25 -23.90
C LYS A 529 32.65 -11.60 -23.51
N ARG A 530 31.97 -10.93 -24.46
CA ARG A 530 30.65 -10.32 -24.22
C ARG A 530 29.59 -11.38 -23.93
N LEU A 531 29.58 -12.49 -24.68
CA LEU A 531 28.67 -13.62 -24.46
C LEU A 531 28.91 -14.25 -23.07
N LEU A 532 30.16 -14.54 -22.73
CA LEU A 532 30.55 -15.10 -21.43
C LEU A 532 30.25 -14.15 -20.25
N SER A 533 30.51 -12.85 -20.44
CA SER A 533 30.16 -11.82 -19.45
C SER A 533 28.65 -11.76 -19.21
N THR A 534 27.86 -11.85 -20.28
CA THR A 534 26.39 -11.85 -20.19
C THR A 534 25.88 -13.09 -19.47
N MET A 535 26.49 -14.26 -19.69
CA MET A 535 26.19 -15.49 -18.93
C MET A 535 26.41 -15.30 -17.42
N ILE A 536 27.49 -14.63 -17.01
CA ILE A 536 27.75 -14.31 -15.60
C ILE A 536 26.71 -13.31 -15.07
N LEU A 537 26.40 -12.26 -15.83
CA LEU A 537 25.46 -11.23 -15.39
C LEU A 537 24.03 -11.76 -15.25
N LEU A 538 23.58 -12.62 -16.17
CA LEU A 538 22.29 -13.31 -16.08
C LEU A 538 22.18 -14.13 -14.79
N ASN A 539 23.29 -14.69 -14.33
CA ASN A 539 23.32 -15.45 -13.09
C ASN A 539 23.04 -14.59 -11.84
N ASN A 540 23.51 -13.33 -11.84
CA ASN A 540 23.29 -12.40 -10.74
C ASN A 540 21.82 -12.01 -10.54
N VAL A 541 20.98 -12.20 -11.55
CA VAL A 541 19.53 -11.97 -11.44
C VAL A 541 18.89 -13.16 -10.72
N GLN A 542 18.33 -12.91 -9.54
CA GLN A 542 17.72 -13.93 -8.67
C GLN A 542 16.26 -13.60 -8.38
N GLU A 543 15.42 -14.60 -8.14
CA GLU A 543 14.01 -14.40 -7.72
C GLU A 543 13.91 -13.54 -6.43
N SER A 544 14.89 -13.67 -5.54
CA SER A 544 15.03 -12.85 -4.34
C SER A 544 15.08 -11.35 -4.64
N THR A 545 15.50 -10.95 -5.84
CA THR A 545 15.52 -9.55 -6.30
C THR A 545 14.10 -9.00 -6.38
N ILE A 546 13.17 -9.76 -6.97
CA ILE A 546 11.75 -9.37 -7.04
C ILE A 546 11.17 -9.27 -5.63
N SER A 547 11.44 -10.24 -4.76
CA SER A 547 10.96 -10.20 -3.38
C SER A 547 11.48 -8.97 -2.62
N ILE A 548 12.74 -8.57 -2.84
CA ILE A 548 13.30 -7.33 -2.28
C ILE A 548 12.58 -6.10 -2.84
N MET A 549 12.28 -6.10 -4.14
CA MET A 549 11.55 -4.99 -4.77
C MET A 549 10.16 -4.83 -4.18
N ASP A 550 9.41 -5.92 -4.03
CA ASP A 550 8.05 -5.89 -3.50
C ASP A 550 8.01 -5.46 -2.03
N LEU A 551 8.97 -5.94 -1.22
CA LEU A 551 9.09 -5.51 0.17
C LEU A 551 9.36 -4.01 0.30
N VAL A 552 10.29 -3.49 -0.50
CA VAL A 552 10.76 -2.09 -0.42
C VAL A 552 9.75 -1.13 -1.04
N ALA A 553 9.03 -1.58 -2.08
CA ALA A 553 8.03 -0.78 -2.78
C ALA A 553 6.69 -0.68 -2.04
N ASP A 554 6.51 -1.38 -0.91
CA ASP A 554 5.29 -1.35 -0.09
C ASP A 554 4.85 0.09 0.22
N LEU A 555 3.62 0.40 -0.17
CA LEU A 555 2.97 1.70 0.02
C LEU A 555 1.76 1.60 0.96
N SER A 556 1.59 0.50 1.70
CA SER A 556 0.50 0.29 2.66
C SER A 556 0.35 1.42 3.68
N TYR A 557 1.47 2.07 4.04
CA TYR A 557 1.51 3.18 4.99
C TYR A 557 0.85 4.46 4.45
N ALA A 558 0.71 4.61 3.14
CA ALA A 558 0.12 5.79 2.53
C ALA A 558 -1.34 5.58 2.11
N TRP A 559 -1.93 4.41 2.34
CA TRP A 559 -3.27 4.05 1.82
C TRP A 559 -4.35 5.11 2.10
N ILE A 560 -4.41 5.64 3.33
CA ILE A 560 -5.31 6.76 3.69
C ILE A 560 -4.66 8.11 3.40
N ILE A 561 -3.36 8.25 3.69
CA ILE A 561 -2.61 9.52 3.61
C ILE A 561 -2.58 10.07 2.17
N ILE A 562 -2.59 9.18 1.17
CA ILE A 562 -2.50 9.55 -0.25
C ILE A 562 -3.65 10.45 -0.70
N ASP A 563 -4.79 10.44 0.01
CA ASP A 563 -5.90 11.33 -0.29
C ASP A 563 -5.52 12.82 -0.18
N SER A 564 -4.59 13.16 0.72
CA SER A 564 -4.03 14.51 0.85
C SER A 564 -3.30 15.01 -0.40
N PHE A 565 -2.78 14.09 -1.22
CA PHE A 565 -2.11 14.42 -2.49
C PHE A 565 -3.09 14.55 -3.67
N THR A 566 -4.38 14.26 -3.49
CA THR A 566 -5.38 14.29 -4.57
C THR A 566 -5.39 15.65 -5.29
N GLY A 567 -5.38 16.76 -4.54
CA GLY A 567 -5.36 18.10 -5.14
C GLY A 567 -4.10 18.35 -5.99
N VAL A 568 -2.94 17.89 -5.52
CA VAL A 568 -1.66 18.01 -6.24
C VAL A 568 -1.67 17.16 -7.50
N MET A 569 -2.19 15.92 -7.43
CA MET A 569 -2.35 15.04 -8.59
C MET A 569 -3.26 15.66 -9.65
N GLN A 570 -4.43 16.16 -9.22
CA GLN A 570 -5.41 16.77 -10.11
C GLN A 570 -4.89 18.03 -10.78
N GLU A 571 -4.18 18.89 -10.05
CA GLU A 571 -3.52 20.08 -10.60
C GLU A 571 -2.38 19.68 -11.56
N GLY A 572 -1.63 18.63 -11.25
CA GLY A 572 -0.61 18.07 -12.14
C GLY A 572 -1.20 17.60 -13.48
N ILE A 573 -2.33 16.89 -13.44
CA ILE A 573 -3.05 16.44 -14.64
C ILE A 573 -3.56 17.63 -15.47
N LYS A 574 -4.09 18.67 -14.81
CA LYS A 574 -4.54 19.90 -15.50
C LYS A 574 -3.41 20.57 -16.28
N ARG A 575 -2.22 20.63 -15.69
CA ARG A 575 -1.03 21.24 -16.32
C ARG A 575 -0.44 20.37 -17.42
N SER A 576 -0.43 19.06 -17.21
CA SER A 576 0.13 18.09 -18.14
C SER A 576 -0.73 16.82 -18.18
N PRO A 577 -1.64 16.68 -19.16
CA PRO A 577 -2.53 15.54 -19.24
C PRO A 577 -1.80 14.19 -19.39
N SER A 578 -0.62 14.19 -20.02
CA SER A 578 0.19 12.98 -20.19
C SER A 578 0.68 12.37 -18.86
N LEU A 579 0.62 13.11 -17.74
CA LEU A 579 0.94 12.63 -16.40
C LEU A 579 0.11 11.40 -15.98
N VAL A 580 -1.09 11.24 -16.55
CA VAL A 580 -1.98 10.09 -16.33
C VAL A 580 -1.27 8.77 -16.62
N THR A 581 -0.39 8.74 -17.64
CA THR A 581 0.39 7.56 -18.00
C THR A 581 1.34 7.13 -16.88
N LYS A 582 1.97 8.09 -16.19
CA LYS A 582 2.85 7.85 -15.03
C LYS A 582 2.05 7.51 -13.77
N LEU A 583 0.90 8.14 -13.57
CA LEU A 583 0.01 7.87 -12.42
C LEU A 583 -0.46 6.42 -12.38
N ARG A 584 -0.58 5.76 -13.54
CA ARG A 584 -0.82 4.33 -13.64
C ARG A 584 0.17 3.51 -12.80
N ALA A 585 1.46 3.83 -12.85
CA ALA A 585 2.48 3.12 -12.06
C ALA A 585 2.28 3.35 -10.55
N THR A 586 1.92 4.57 -10.14
CA THR A 586 1.58 4.87 -8.74
C THR A 586 0.36 4.09 -8.25
N PHE A 587 -0.67 3.95 -9.08
CA PHE A 587 -1.85 3.14 -8.73
C PHE A 587 -1.54 1.65 -8.65
N LEU A 588 -0.66 1.13 -9.51
CA LEU A 588 -0.16 -0.25 -9.42
C LEU A 588 0.68 -0.46 -8.15
N LYS A 589 1.52 0.52 -7.79
CA LYS A 589 2.26 0.51 -6.52
C LYS A 589 1.31 0.47 -5.32
N LEU A 590 0.25 1.30 -5.28
CA LEU A 590 -0.79 1.22 -4.25
C LEU A 590 -1.52 -0.13 -4.24
N SER A 591 -1.73 -0.73 -5.41
CA SER A 591 -2.37 -2.05 -5.52
C SER A 591 -1.55 -3.17 -4.88
N SER A 592 -0.24 -3.02 -4.71
CA SER A 592 0.59 -4.01 -3.99
C SER A 592 0.30 -4.06 -2.48
N ALA A 593 -0.24 -2.98 -1.90
CA ALA A 593 -0.61 -2.95 -0.49
C ALA A 593 -1.72 -3.96 -0.12
N LEU A 594 -2.46 -4.45 -1.12
CA LEU A 594 -3.49 -5.47 -0.95
C LEU A 594 -2.90 -6.83 -0.54
N ASP A 595 -1.62 -7.07 -0.77
CA ASP A 595 -0.98 -8.33 -0.36
C ASP A 595 -0.98 -8.48 1.17
N LEU A 596 -0.88 -7.37 1.92
CA LEU A 596 -0.89 -7.37 3.38
C LEU A 596 -2.11 -8.12 3.97
N PRO A 597 -3.36 -7.77 3.63
CA PRO A 597 -4.53 -8.51 4.10
C PRO A 597 -4.78 -9.85 3.38
N LEU A 598 -4.29 -10.03 2.15
CA LEU A 598 -4.70 -11.17 1.30
C LEU A 598 -3.77 -12.39 1.40
N VAL A 599 -2.48 -12.21 1.71
CA VAL A 599 -1.49 -13.31 1.69
C VAL A 599 -1.91 -14.47 2.59
N ARG A 600 -2.34 -14.21 3.83
CA ARG A 600 -2.74 -15.26 4.77
C ARG A 600 -4.06 -15.92 4.39
N ILE A 601 -5.01 -15.15 3.86
CA ILE A 601 -6.29 -15.67 3.37
C ILE A 601 -6.08 -16.61 2.18
N ASN A 602 -5.18 -16.23 1.27
CA ASN A 602 -4.81 -17.04 0.11
C ASN A 602 -4.06 -18.32 0.52
N GLN A 603 -3.14 -18.24 1.49
CA GLN A 603 -2.40 -19.41 1.98
C GLN A 603 -3.30 -20.52 2.56
N VAL A 604 -4.41 -20.14 3.18
CA VAL A 604 -5.42 -21.07 3.71
C VAL A 604 -6.38 -21.57 2.62
N GLY A 605 -6.54 -20.83 1.53
CA GLY A 605 -7.58 -21.08 0.53
C GLY A 605 -8.99 -20.75 1.04
N SER A 606 -9.14 -19.73 1.89
CA SER A 606 -10.45 -19.32 2.40
C SER A 606 -11.34 -18.73 1.29
N ASN A 607 -12.65 -18.97 1.39
CA ASN A 607 -13.67 -18.36 0.54
C ASN A 607 -13.75 -16.84 0.68
N ASP A 608 -13.23 -16.29 1.79
CA ASP A 608 -13.21 -14.84 2.05
C ASP A 608 -12.28 -14.07 1.11
N LEU A 609 -11.35 -14.76 0.43
CA LEU A 609 -10.35 -14.15 -0.46
C LEU A 609 -11.00 -13.23 -1.49
N MET A 610 -12.08 -13.69 -2.13
CA MET A 610 -12.79 -12.91 -3.14
C MET A 610 -13.46 -11.67 -2.55
N VAL A 611 -14.12 -11.81 -1.40
CA VAL A 611 -14.86 -10.70 -0.76
C VAL A 611 -13.90 -9.61 -0.28
N VAL A 612 -12.82 -10.00 0.41
CA VAL A 612 -11.80 -9.08 0.92
C VAL A 612 -11.07 -8.39 -0.23
N SER A 613 -10.71 -9.14 -1.27
CA SER A 613 -10.05 -8.59 -2.45
C SER A 613 -10.96 -7.59 -3.19
N HIS A 614 -12.26 -7.89 -3.31
CA HIS A 614 -13.24 -6.98 -3.90
C HIS A 614 -13.37 -5.67 -3.13
N TYR A 615 -13.38 -5.73 -1.78
CA TYR A 615 -13.45 -4.54 -0.95
C TYR A 615 -12.26 -3.60 -1.18
N TYR A 616 -11.02 -4.09 -0.96
CA TYR A 616 -9.84 -3.23 -1.11
C TYR A 616 -9.59 -2.78 -2.56
N SER A 617 -9.88 -3.64 -3.54
CA SER A 617 -9.82 -3.24 -4.96
C SER A 617 -10.87 -2.16 -5.27
N GLY A 618 -12.06 -2.27 -4.70
CA GLY A 618 -13.14 -1.29 -4.85
C GLY A 618 -12.77 0.09 -4.32
N GLU A 619 -12.20 0.14 -3.12
CA GLU A 619 -11.70 1.38 -2.50
C GLU A 619 -10.62 2.04 -3.37
N LEU A 620 -9.65 1.26 -3.86
CA LEU A 620 -8.60 1.80 -4.73
C LEU A 620 -9.17 2.28 -6.07
N VAL A 621 -10.10 1.55 -6.68
CA VAL A 621 -10.76 1.99 -7.92
C VAL A 621 -11.58 3.25 -7.70
N ALA A 622 -12.27 3.38 -6.57
CA ALA A 622 -13.00 4.59 -6.21
C ALA A 622 -12.05 5.80 -6.08
N TYR A 623 -10.89 5.60 -5.45
CA TYR A 623 -9.84 6.62 -5.36
C TYR A 623 -9.29 7.02 -6.74
N VAL A 624 -8.95 6.04 -7.59
CA VAL A 624 -8.48 6.32 -8.96
C VAL A 624 -9.52 7.11 -9.77
N ARG A 625 -10.80 6.74 -9.67
CA ARG A 625 -11.90 7.49 -10.29
C ARG A 625 -12.01 8.92 -9.76
N LYS A 626 -11.83 9.13 -8.45
CA LYS A 626 -11.79 10.47 -7.83
C LYS A 626 -10.67 11.33 -8.41
N VAL A 627 -9.46 10.79 -8.55
CA VAL A 627 -8.31 11.51 -9.12
C VAL A 627 -8.56 11.84 -10.60
N LEU A 628 -9.00 10.86 -11.40
CA LEU A 628 -9.19 11.03 -12.85
C LEU A 628 -10.43 11.85 -13.23
N GLN A 629 -11.40 12.05 -12.33
CA GLN A 629 -12.59 12.88 -12.56
C GLN A 629 -12.25 14.30 -13.01
N ILE A 630 -11.07 14.80 -12.65
CA ILE A 630 -10.60 16.13 -13.04
C ILE A 630 -10.49 16.32 -14.56
N ILE A 631 -10.29 15.23 -15.31
CA ILE A 631 -10.18 15.26 -16.77
C ILE A 631 -11.54 15.64 -17.38
N PRO A 632 -12.64 14.87 -17.16
CA PRO A 632 -13.98 15.29 -17.56
C PRO A 632 -14.35 16.71 -17.08
N GLU A 633 -14.08 17.03 -15.81
CA GLU A 633 -14.41 18.36 -15.26
C GLU A 633 -13.72 19.49 -16.04
N THR A 634 -12.44 19.31 -16.36
CA THR A 634 -11.66 20.29 -17.13
C THR A 634 -12.14 20.37 -18.58
N MET A 635 -12.44 19.23 -19.20
CA MET A 635 -13.00 19.19 -20.56
C MET A 635 -14.34 19.96 -20.65
N PHE A 636 -15.23 19.78 -19.68
CA PHE A 636 -16.52 20.49 -19.63
C PHE A 636 -16.35 21.99 -19.41
N SER A 637 -15.39 22.40 -18.59
CA SER A 637 -15.03 23.82 -18.42
C SER A 637 -14.52 24.46 -19.72
N MET A 638 -13.68 23.74 -20.47
CA MET A 638 -13.21 24.18 -21.79
C MET A 638 -14.35 24.24 -22.81
N LEU A 639 -15.24 23.25 -22.83
CA LEU A 639 -16.44 23.27 -23.69
C LEU A 639 -17.36 24.45 -23.37
N ALA A 640 -17.61 24.73 -22.09
CA ALA A 640 -18.39 25.90 -21.69
C ALA A 640 -17.75 27.22 -22.17
N SER A 641 -16.42 27.30 -22.12
CA SER A 641 -15.67 28.45 -22.65
C SER A 641 -15.80 28.57 -24.18
N ILE A 642 -15.76 27.45 -24.91
CA ILE A 642 -16.01 27.42 -26.37
C ILE A 642 -17.43 27.90 -26.68
N VAL A 643 -18.44 27.39 -25.97
CA VAL A 643 -19.84 27.80 -26.16
C VAL A 643 -19.99 29.30 -25.92
N TYR A 644 -19.42 29.83 -24.83
CA TYR A 644 -19.46 31.26 -24.52
C TYR A 644 -18.79 32.11 -25.62
N LEU A 645 -17.62 31.71 -26.11
CA LEU A 645 -16.94 32.39 -27.23
C LEU A 645 -17.80 32.40 -28.49
N GLN A 646 -18.44 31.27 -28.80
CA GLN A 646 -19.27 31.12 -30.00
C GLN A 646 -20.60 31.87 -29.91
N THR A 647 -21.22 31.97 -28.74
CA THR A 647 -22.55 32.59 -28.60
C THR A 647 -22.49 34.08 -28.30
N ASN A 648 -21.50 34.54 -27.53
CA ASN A 648 -21.50 35.90 -26.96
C ASN A 648 -20.41 36.82 -27.53
N ILE A 649 -19.35 36.26 -28.13
CA ILE A 649 -18.18 37.04 -28.57
C ILE A 649 -18.02 37.01 -30.08
N LEU A 650 -18.07 35.82 -30.70
CA LEU A 650 -17.97 35.67 -32.14
C LEU A 650 -19.21 36.25 -32.80
N ARG A 651 -18.98 37.21 -33.70
CA ARG A 651 -20.02 37.87 -34.48
C ARG A 651 -20.21 37.12 -35.78
N GLU A 652 -21.46 36.98 -36.20
CA GLU A 652 -21.74 36.48 -37.54
C GLU A 652 -21.25 37.46 -38.61
N LEU A 653 -20.72 36.91 -39.71
CA LEU A 653 -20.27 37.70 -40.85
C LEU A 653 -21.48 38.35 -41.53
N PRO A 654 -21.51 39.68 -41.71
CA PRO A 654 -22.60 40.34 -42.40
C PRO A 654 -22.62 39.98 -43.88
N LEU A 655 -23.82 39.97 -44.49
CA LEU A 655 -24.01 39.68 -45.92
C LEU A 655 -23.27 40.66 -46.86
N ARG A 656 -22.88 41.84 -46.37
CA ARG A 656 -22.03 42.82 -47.05
C ARG A 656 -21.04 43.41 -46.05
N ALA A 657 -19.75 43.36 -46.36
CA ALA A 657 -18.68 43.90 -45.53
C ALA A 657 -17.74 44.80 -46.34
N GLU A 658 -17.31 45.91 -45.76
CA GLU A 658 -16.25 46.75 -46.34
C GLU A 658 -14.93 45.98 -46.33
N LYS A 659 -14.18 46.04 -47.43
CA LYS A 659 -12.91 45.31 -47.60
C LYS A 659 -11.91 45.62 -46.48
N ASP A 660 -11.88 46.86 -46.01
CA ASP A 660 -10.97 47.32 -44.98
C ASP A 660 -11.32 46.78 -43.57
N LYS A 661 -12.57 46.36 -43.35
CA LYS A 661 -13.06 45.78 -42.08
C LYS A 661 -13.01 44.24 -42.06
N LEU A 662 -12.59 43.59 -43.15
CA LEU A 662 -12.52 42.11 -43.23
C LEU A 662 -11.66 41.49 -42.13
N ARG A 663 -10.56 42.16 -41.73
CA ARG A 663 -9.69 41.68 -40.66
C ARG A 663 -10.37 41.73 -39.28
N GLU A 664 -11.23 42.72 -39.06
CA GLU A 664 -12.03 42.84 -37.82
C GLU A 664 -13.11 41.75 -37.76
N TYR A 665 -13.79 41.47 -38.88
CA TYR A 665 -14.77 40.38 -38.96
C TYR A 665 -14.15 38.97 -38.93
N ALA A 666 -12.85 38.85 -39.23
CA ALA A 666 -12.17 37.56 -39.16
C ALA A 666 -12.04 37.05 -37.72
N GLN A 667 -11.95 37.94 -36.72
CA GLN A 667 -11.84 37.58 -35.29
C GLN A 667 -10.81 36.47 -35.03
N LEU A 668 -9.60 36.68 -35.54
CA LEU A 668 -8.55 35.66 -35.59
C LEU A 668 -8.13 35.19 -34.20
N ASP A 669 -8.05 36.10 -33.22
CA ASP A 669 -7.63 35.78 -31.86
C ASP A 669 -8.66 34.90 -31.15
N GLU A 670 -9.95 35.22 -31.28
CA GLU A 670 -11.04 34.44 -30.70
C GLU A 670 -11.18 33.07 -31.38
N ARG A 671 -11.04 33.02 -32.71
CA ARG A 671 -11.03 31.75 -33.46
C ARG A 671 -9.84 30.88 -33.09
N TYR A 672 -8.66 31.48 -32.90
CA TYR A 672 -7.49 30.77 -32.40
C TYR A 672 -7.75 30.22 -31.00
N GLN A 673 -8.38 30.98 -30.11
CA GLN A 673 -8.74 30.51 -28.78
C GLN A 673 -9.70 29.32 -28.83
N VAL A 674 -10.73 29.34 -29.69
CA VAL A 674 -11.62 28.19 -29.91
C VAL A 674 -10.84 26.97 -30.42
N ALA A 675 -9.96 27.15 -31.40
CA ALA A 675 -9.13 26.07 -31.95
C ALA A 675 -8.20 25.48 -30.88
N LYS A 676 -7.56 26.34 -30.07
CA LYS A 676 -6.70 25.93 -28.95
C LYS A 676 -7.48 25.12 -27.91
N LEU A 677 -8.64 25.61 -27.45
CA LEU A 677 -9.47 24.88 -26.48
C LEU A 677 -9.94 23.53 -27.04
N THR A 678 -10.29 23.48 -28.32
CA THR A 678 -10.69 22.23 -28.99
C THR A 678 -9.53 21.23 -29.05
N HIS A 679 -8.33 21.71 -29.36
CA HIS A 679 -7.12 20.90 -29.34
C HIS A 679 -6.77 20.41 -27.93
N ASP A 680 -6.86 21.28 -26.92
CA ASP A 680 -6.60 20.91 -25.52
C ASP A 680 -7.56 19.80 -25.06
N ILE A 681 -8.86 19.88 -25.39
CA ILE A 681 -9.84 18.81 -25.12
C ILE A 681 -9.42 17.49 -25.77
N SER A 682 -8.88 17.52 -27.00
CA SER A 682 -8.40 16.31 -27.67
C SER A 682 -7.21 15.69 -26.93
N ILE A 683 -6.27 16.51 -26.43
CA ILE A 683 -5.11 16.04 -25.64
C ILE A 683 -5.56 15.38 -24.34
N PHE A 684 -6.52 15.97 -23.62
CA PHE A 684 -7.07 15.38 -22.39
C PHE A 684 -7.70 14.01 -22.64
N THR A 685 -8.48 13.91 -23.72
CA THR A 685 -9.13 12.66 -24.13
C THR A 685 -8.10 11.61 -24.52
N GLU A 686 -7.13 11.97 -25.35
CA GLU A 686 -6.07 11.08 -25.81
C GLU A 686 -5.21 10.59 -24.65
N SER A 687 -4.81 11.48 -23.73
CA SER A 687 -3.98 11.13 -22.57
C SER A 687 -4.66 10.10 -21.65
N MET A 688 -5.98 10.18 -21.51
CA MET A 688 -6.75 9.19 -20.76
C MET A 688 -6.83 7.85 -21.49
N LEU A 689 -6.93 7.85 -22.82
CA LEU A 689 -6.95 6.64 -23.65
C LEU A 689 -5.56 6.01 -23.84
N MET A 690 -4.48 6.79 -23.71
CA MET A 690 -3.10 6.29 -23.69
C MET A 690 -2.79 5.45 -22.44
N MET A 691 -3.55 5.66 -21.35
CA MET A 691 -3.46 4.78 -20.20
C MET A 691 -3.88 3.37 -20.62
N LYS A 692 -3.01 2.38 -20.41
CA LYS A 692 -3.36 0.99 -20.70
C LYS A 692 -4.41 0.50 -19.70
N THR A 693 -5.27 -0.41 -20.15
CA THR A 693 -6.16 -1.14 -19.25
C THR A 693 -5.34 -1.84 -18.17
N THR A 694 -5.71 -1.62 -16.91
CA THR A 694 -4.86 -1.99 -15.77
C THR A 694 -5.65 -2.83 -14.79
N LEU A 695 -5.07 -3.94 -14.36
CA LEU A 695 -5.63 -4.75 -13.28
C LEU A 695 -5.24 -4.10 -11.95
N VAL A 696 -6.23 -3.65 -11.18
CA VAL A 696 -6.06 -3.03 -9.86
C VAL A 696 -6.68 -3.97 -8.85
N GLY A 697 -5.83 -4.70 -8.12
CA GLY A 697 -6.22 -5.88 -7.35
C GLY A 697 -6.88 -6.93 -8.26
N ILE A 698 -8.19 -7.15 -8.08
CA ILE A 698 -8.98 -8.04 -8.93
C ILE A 698 -9.93 -7.30 -9.89
N ILE A 699 -9.95 -5.97 -9.86
CA ILE A 699 -10.83 -5.17 -10.71
C ILE A 699 -10.04 -4.62 -11.90
N LYS A 700 -10.54 -4.90 -13.11
CA LYS A 700 -9.96 -4.37 -14.34
C LYS A 700 -10.45 -2.94 -14.57
N LEU A 701 -9.54 -1.98 -14.48
CA LEU A 701 -9.80 -0.57 -14.75
C LEU A 701 -9.62 -0.29 -16.25
N ASP A 702 -10.73 0.02 -16.92
CA ASP A 702 -10.77 0.44 -18.32
C ASP A 702 -10.87 1.96 -18.41
N PRO A 703 -9.81 2.68 -18.87
CA PRO A 703 -9.80 4.14 -18.94
C PRO A 703 -10.91 4.71 -19.81
N LYS A 704 -11.34 4.01 -20.86
CA LYS A 704 -12.48 4.43 -21.69
C LYS A 704 -13.76 4.49 -20.88
N ARG A 705 -14.06 3.44 -20.11
CA ARG A 705 -15.25 3.41 -19.23
C ARG A 705 -15.18 4.46 -18.13
N VAL A 706 -14.00 4.69 -17.55
CA VAL A 706 -13.80 5.75 -16.54
C VAL A 706 -14.09 7.12 -17.13
N LEU A 707 -13.67 7.38 -18.38
CA LEU A 707 -13.96 8.63 -19.08
C LEU A 707 -15.46 8.79 -19.35
N GLU A 708 -16.11 7.75 -19.88
CA GLU A 708 -17.56 7.74 -20.14
C GLU A 708 -18.38 8.00 -18.86
N ASP A 709 -18.04 7.32 -17.76
CA ASP A 709 -18.67 7.52 -16.45
C ASP A 709 -18.44 8.95 -15.93
N GLY A 710 -17.23 9.48 -16.09
CA GLY A 710 -16.88 10.83 -15.68
C GLY A 710 -17.62 11.92 -16.47
N ILE A 711 -17.74 11.75 -17.80
CA ILE A 711 -18.54 12.61 -18.68
C ILE A 711 -20.02 12.56 -18.27
N ARG A 712 -20.56 11.36 -18.01
CA ARG A 712 -21.95 11.21 -17.55
C ARG A 712 -22.18 11.94 -16.23
N LYS A 713 -21.23 11.86 -15.30
CA LYS A 713 -21.30 12.56 -14.01
C LYS A 713 -21.35 14.08 -14.18
N GLU A 714 -20.51 14.64 -15.05
CA GLU A 714 -20.55 16.09 -15.36
C GLU A 714 -21.84 16.49 -16.07
N LEU A 715 -22.36 15.68 -17.00
CA LEU A 715 -23.66 15.94 -17.64
C LEU A 715 -24.79 15.99 -16.63
N VAL A 716 -24.88 15.00 -15.73
CA VAL A 716 -25.91 14.97 -14.67
C VAL A 716 -25.79 16.21 -13.79
N LYS A 717 -24.56 16.60 -13.41
CA LYS A 717 -24.31 17.81 -12.63
C LYS A 717 -24.80 19.07 -13.35
N GLN A 718 -24.46 19.24 -14.63
CA GLN A 718 -24.90 20.40 -15.42
C GLN A 718 -26.42 20.45 -15.58
N VAL A 719 -27.07 19.31 -15.86
CA VAL A 719 -28.53 19.23 -15.94
C VAL A 719 -29.17 19.54 -14.59
N ALA A 720 -28.66 18.99 -13.50
CA ALA A 720 -29.17 19.26 -12.16
C ALA A 720 -29.01 20.74 -11.78
N THR A 721 -27.87 21.37 -12.08
CA THR A 721 -27.65 22.80 -11.86
C THR A 721 -28.57 23.66 -12.73
N ALA A 722 -28.77 23.30 -14.00
CA ALA A 722 -29.69 24.00 -14.89
C ALA A 722 -31.15 23.89 -14.40
N LEU A 723 -31.58 22.71 -13.97
CA LEU A 723 -32.88 22.50 -13.36
C LEU A 723 -33.02 23.28 -12.05
N HIS A 724 -32.01 23.25 -11.17
CA HIS A 724 -32.04 24.00 -9.92
C HIS A 724 -32.19 25.51 -10.17
N ASN A 725 -31.40 26.07 -11.08
CA ASN A 725 -31.44 27.49 -11.42
C ASN A 725 -32.75 27.88 -12.14
N GLY A 726 -33.19 27.06 -13.11
CA GLY A 726 -34.37 27.31 -13.93
C GLY A 726 -35.71 27.02 -13.22
N LEU A 727 -35.72 26.12 -12.23
CA LEU A 727 -36.89 25.74 -11.43
C LEU A 727 -36.83 26.30 -10.00
N THR A 728 -36.12 27.42 -9.79
CA THR A 728 -36.24 28.16 -8.53
C THR A 728 -37.62 28.83 -8.46
N PHE A 729 -38.56 28.23 -7.74
CA PHE A 729 -39.84 28.87 -7.41
C PHE A 729 -39.59 30.02 -6.42
N ASN A 730 -39.45 31.23 -6.94
CA ASN A 730 -39.25 32.42 -6.13
C ASN A 730 -40.54 32.72 -5.34
N PRO A 731 -40.55 32.64 -3.98
CA PRO A 731 -41.78 32.83 -3.19
C PRO A 731 -42.32 34.26 -3.23
N ARG A 732 -41.61 35.20 -3.89
CA ARG A 732 -41.99 36.60 -4.05
C ARG A 732 -42.48 37.00 -5.44
N ALA A 733 -42.60 36.07 -6.38
CA ALA A 733 -43.33 36.34 -7.62
C ALA A 733 -44.85 36.34 -7.34
N LYS A 734 -45.32 37.39 -6.64
CA LYS A 734 -46.75 37.73 -6.62
C LYS A 734 -47.14 38.14 -8.03
N ILE A 735 -47.99 37.32 -8.63
CA ILE A 735 -49.14 37.66 -9.48
C ILE A 735 -49.23 39.15 -9.82
N VAL A 736 -49.04 39.48 -11.10
CA VAL A 736 -49.56 40.72 -11.71
C VAL A 736 -51.08 40.66 -11.73
#